data_AF-A0A2I1D7F7-F1
#
_entry.id   AF-A0A2I1D7F7-F1
#
_cell.length_a   1.000
_cell.length_b   1.000
_cell.length_c   1.000
_cell.angle_alpha   90.00
_cell.angle_beta   90.00
_cell.angle_gamma   90.00
#
_symmetry.space_group_name_H-M   'P 1'
#
loop_
_entity.id
_entity.type
_entity.pdbx_description
1 polymer ?
#
loop_
_entity_poly.entity_id
_entity_poly.type
_entity_poly.pdbx_seq_one_letter_code
_entity_poly.pdbx_strand_id
1 'polypeptide(L)'
;MESVKDMVWPERRIRRAAAACYRCHWRKVRCDAAVLGSPCTNCTLDRRTDCTLRPNVTARFKRLQQNGNPQSGASAEIIPPTAPGLSAYEAAPEVISSPSPDIRVPEPSTQIDLADGVWNGAGDPCSVDGLVVEDSSTAAPGQYFLALDRVSSLPMDDVHVLVTNGSLDIPPKDLVDVFLRKYFLVIHPSLPILNEVQFWNIYLHANGNLNPSQKVSLFVFQAMLLASCSVLYDTGFESNPLARAQGAALLTFHTTAEDPEATMTWNLCSIQNAIAIGQDTQVPDADASRIAKKRLIWSVFVRDRILWLGRHRRPQFISANFNVTTDYLDEDDVADEIMFSPVYGADAKRSLLKIFQAQCRLAVILTGVISIAFTSSDGYVPRLSWQGLQQSLARVERLKSRLALWKDEVDVQVPMHNPQHEIIDVIVNLTYMYYQNARMALSHHQTLLVEEHVEMIQERSATILLGIAKDLQSSMSHLTQTMAFFASRHLPESIPLSVLAYCGTPLILSAIDMHLSPSYTHSLNRQHSLNNCTEVIRQSREAYDVTELFSNGTNHILQLAYTITQNLFRDTNNPPSPAHHPENAPFTNLRVTSWIHAFLKHPRAYLLLSTCIDSSLATGHLPPDGSFLPAIVRQTVPLTLGVARLPWAIDAPTPPVGGKRHRIGRACSRDEGTFQLPLDDTWYWSLLH
;
A
#
# COMPACT_ATOMS: atom_id res chain seq x y z
N MET A 1 59.13 44.26 2.36
CA MET A 1 58.73 44.52 3.75
C MET A 1 57.70 45.64 3.68
N GLU A 2 56.54 45.42 4.31
CA GLU A 2 55.28 46.19 4.23
C GLU A 2 54.32 45.82 3.08
N SER A 3 53.04 45.70 3.49
CA SER A 3 51.85 45.28 2.75
C SER A 3 51.64 43.77 2.51
N VAL A 4 51.26 43.04 3.57
CA VAL A 4 49.99 42.26 3.68
C VAL A 4 49.79 41.94 5.19
N LYS A 5 49.53 42.99 5.99
CA LYS A 5 48.76 42.87 7.23
C LYS A 5 47.35 43.29 6.84
N ASP A 6 46.36 42.47 7.18
CA ASP A 6 44.92 42.59 6.85
C ASP A 6 44.43 41.78 5.64
N MET A 7 44.52 40.45 5.75
CA MET A 7 43.52 39.56 5.15
C MET A 7 43.00 38.59 6.21
N VAL A 8 41.84 38.92 6.76
CA VAL A 8 41.00 38.03 7.53
C VAL A 8 40.48 36.95 6.57
N TRP A 9 40.90 35.69 6.78
CA TRP A 9 40.32 34.56 6.08
C TRP A 9 38.88 34.37 6.57
N PRO A 10 37.87 34.35 5.68
CA PRO A 10 36.53 33.99 6.12
C PRO A 10 36.56 32.54 6.59
N GLU A 11 36.15 32.29 7.84
CA GLU A 11 35.78 30.96 8.32
C GLU A 11 34.69 30.39 7.41
N ARG A 12 35.09 29.73 6.32
CA ARG A 12 34.21 28.84 5.58
C ARG A 12 33.87 27.71 6.54
N ARG A 13 32.67 27.75 7.13
CA ARG A 13 32.04 26.56 7.75
C ARG A 13 32.22 25.39 6.80
N ILE A 14 33.15 24.49 7.12
CA ILE A 14 33.34 23.25 6.39
C ILE A 14 32.02 22.48 6.53
N ARG A 15 31.28 22.36 5.42
CA ARG A 15 30.07 21.52 5.36
C ARG A 15 30.45 20.13 5.87
N ARG A 16 29.65 19.57 6.79
CA ARG A 16 29.87 18.19 7.27
C ARG A 16 29.87 17.26 6.05
N ALA A 17 30.90 16.43 5.92
CA ALA A 17 30.97 15.42 4.87
C ALA A 17 29.72 14.53 4.92
N ALA A 18 29.04 14.39 3.78
CA ALA A 18 27.77 13.65 3.70
C ALA A 18 27.95 12.13 3.86
N ALA A 19 29.18 11.63 3.70
CA ALA A 19 29.55 10.24 3.91
C ALA A 19 31.01 10.16 4.40
N ALA A 20 31.29 9.16 5.24
CA ALA A 20 32.64 8.80 5.63
C ALA A 20 33.12 7.57 4.85
N CYS A 21 34.43 7.40 4.66
CA CYS A 21 34.98 6.14 4.18
C CYS A 21 34.78 5.02 5.19
N TYR A 22 34.83 3.77 4.74
CA TYR A 22 34.60 2.59 5.58
C TYR A 22 35.50 2.58 6.83
N ARG A 23 36.81 2.87 6.70
CA ARG A 23 37.74 2.90 7.86
C ARG A 23 37.45 4.04 8.83
N CYS A 24 37.26 5.27 8.37
CA CYS A 24 36.96 6.38 9.27
C CYS A 24 35.62 6.20 9.98
N HIS A 25 34.63 5.61 9.30
CA HIS A 25 33.37 5.22 9.89
C HIS A 25 33.56 4.16 11.00
N TRP A 26 34.32 3.09 10.72
CA TRP A 26 34.61 2.04 11.71
C TRP A 26 35.38 2.58 12.93
N ARG A 27 36.36 3.46 12.70
CA ARG A 27 37.13 4.15 13.76
C ARG A 27 36.34 5.26 14.48
N LYS A 28 35.13 5.60 14.02
CA LYS A 28 34.28 6.69 14.52
C LYS A 28 35.00 8.06 14.58
N VAL A 29 35.84 8.34 13.57
CA VAL A 29 36.55 9.62 13.41
C VAL A 29 35.98 10.41 12.23
N ARG A 30 36.16 11.74 12.23
CA ARG A 30 35.70 12.58 11.12
C ARG A 30 36.41 12.18 9.83
N CYS A 31 35.67 12.14 8.73
CA CYS A 31 36.20 11.80 7.41
C CYS A 31 35.88 12.93 6.44
N ASP A 32 36.86 13.27 5.62
CA ASP A 32 36.75 14.28 4.56
C ASP A 32 36.82 13.67 3.16
N ALA A 33 36.75 12.34 3.01
CA ALA A 33 36.78 11.69 1.68
C ALA A 33 35.67 12.19 0.75
N ALA A 34 34.50 12.55 1.28
CA ALA A 34 33.39 13.08 0.47
C ALA A 34 33.59 14.54 0.03
N VAL A 35 34.60 15.24 0.59
CA VAL A 35 34.88 16.66 0.32
C VAL A 35 36.19 16.84 -0.44
N LEU A 36 37.25 16.11 -0.03
CA LEU A 36 38.60 16.20 -0.61
C LEU A 36 38.91 15.05 -1.59
N GLY A 37 38.02 14.07 -1.73
CA GLY A 37 38.25 12.87 -2.51
C GLY A 37 38.88 11.74 -1.70
N SER A 38 38.95 10.56 -2.30
CA SER A 38 39.62 9.40 -1.70
C SER A 38 41.05 9.29 -2.27
N PRO A 39 42.08 9.14 -1.42
CA PRO A 39 42.02 8.88 0.02
C PRO A 39 41.76 10.12 0.90
N CYS A 40 40.98 9.94 1.98
CA CYS A 40 40.72 10.98 2.99
C CYS A 40 41.99 11.32 3.78
N THR A 41 42.04 12.49 4.42
CA THR A 41 43.20 12.96 5.18
C THR A 41 43.65 11.96 6.24
N ASN A 42 42.72 11.33 6.95
CA ASN A 42 43.05 10.30 7.95
C ASN A 42 43.63 9.02 7.34
N CYS A 43 43.14 8.60 6.17
CA CYS A 43 43.71 7.44 5.46
C CYS A 43 45.08 7.76 4.86
N THR A 44 45.30 8.99 4.41
CA THR A 44 46.59 9.48 3.93
C THR A 44 47.63 9.54 5.06
N LEU A 45 47.25 10.06 6.23
CA LEU A 45 48.11 10.08 7.43
C LEU A 45 48.44 8.66 7.92
N ASP A 46 47.50 7.73 7.83
CA ASP A 46 47.71 6.32 8.11
C ASP A 46 48.54 5.59 7.01
N ARG A 47 48.92 6.26 5.92
CA ARG A 47 49.60 5.70 4.73
C ARG A 47 48.86 4.52 4.10
N ARG A 48 47.54 4.65 3.95
CA ARG A 48 46.66 3.57 3.47
C ARG A 48 45.98 3.94 2.16
N THR A 49 46.03 3.03 1.20
CA THR A 49 45.49 3.20 -0.16
C THR A 49 44.08 2.64 -0.33
N ASP A 50 43.56 1.90 0.66
CA ASP A 50 42.25 1.23 0.68
C ASP A 50 41.09 2.15 1.12
N CYS A 51 41.20 3.46 0.89
CA CYS A 51 40.18 4.42 1.31
C CYS A 51 38.99 4.43 0.35
N THR A 52 37.93 3.70 0.69
CA THR A 52 36.69 3.65 -0.09
C THR A 52 35.55 4.37 0.62
N LEU A 53 34.87 5.28 -0.10
CA LEU A 53 33.75 6.05 0.44
C LEU A 53 32.50 5.15 0.58
N ARG A 54 31.76 5.26 1.68
CA ARG A 54 30.47 4.56 1.81
C ARG A 54 29.44 5.14 0.84
N PRO A 55 28.67 4.32 0.10
CA PRO A 55 27.60 4.82 -0.75
C PRO A 55 26.49 5.44 0.10
N ASN A 56 25.97 6.59 -0.35
CA ASN A 56 24.84 7.29 0.28
C ASN A 56 23.57 6.93 -0.50
N VAL A 57 22.54 6.40 0.17
CA VAL A 57 21.28 5.91 -0.44
C VAL A 57 20.60 7.01 -1.27
N THR A 58 20.76 8.27 -0.89
CA THR A 58 20.19 9.45 -1.57
C THR A 58 20.95 9.88 -2.83
N ALA A 59 22.19 9.41 -3.06
CA ALA A 59 23.00 9.80 -4.21
C ALA A 59 22.72 8.96 -5.46
N ARG A 60 22.26 7.70 -5.32
CA ARG A 60 21.85 6.85 -6.45
C ARG A 60 20.57 7.41 -7.12
N PHE A 61 19.66 7.96 -6.31
CA PHE A 61 18.45 8.66 -6.77
C PHE A 61 18.74 9.92 -7.62
N LYS A 62 19.84 10.63 -7.36
CA LYS A 62 20.25 11.80 -8.17
C LYS A 62 20.91 11.41 -9.50
N ARG A 63 21.60 10.28 -9.59
CA ARG A 63 22.18 9.79 -10.86
C ARG A 63 21.11 9.32 -11.85
N LEU A 64 20.00 8.75 -11.34
CA LEU A 64 18.84 8.40 -12.17
C LEU A 64 18.13 9.63 -12.77
N GLN A 65 18.27 10.82 -12.15
CA GLN A 65 17.75 12.07 -12.71
C GLN A 65 18.70 12.76 -13.71
N GLN A 66 19.99 12.40 -13.75
CA GLN A 66 21.01 13.13 -14.52
C GLN A 66 21.46 12.43 -15.81
N ASN A 67 21.09 11.17 -16.04
CA ASN A 67 21.44 10.43 -17.27
C ASN A 67 20.42 10.57 -18.42
N GLY A 68 19.58 11.61 -18.40
CA GLY A 68 18.66 11.94 -19.49
C GLY A 68 19.18 13.00 -20.46
N ASN A 69 20.49 13.08 -20.74
CA ASN A 69 21.00 14.03 -21.75
C ASN A 69 22.30 13.57 -22.43
N PRO A 70 22.33 13.34 -23.76
CA PRO A 70 23.56 13.31 -24.55
C PRO A 70 23.99 14.74 -24.91
N GLN A 71 25.26 15.11 -24.69
CA GLN A 71 25.77 16.45 -24.99
C GLN A 71 26.19 16.65 -26.47
N SER A 72 25.66 17.74 -27.03
CA SER A 72 26.27 18.79 -27.89
C SER A 72 26.80 18.50 -29.30
N GLY A 73 26.24 19.25 -30.27
CA GLY A 73 27.01 19.89 -31.35
C GLY A 73 26.26 20.14 -32.67
N ALA A 74 25.59 21.29 -32.82
CA ALA A 74 25.53 22.14 -34.03
C ALA A 74 24.26 23.02 -34.07
N SER A 75 24.47 24.31 -34.34
CA SER A 75 23.49 25.40 -34.41
C SER A 75 22.57 25.29 -35.64
N ALA A 76 21.27 25.59 -35.50
CA ALA A 76 20.48 26.39 -36.47
C ALA A 76 19.03 26.63 -35.99
N GLU A 77 18.67 27.91 -36.04
CA GLU A 77 17.40 28.64 -36.15
C GLU A 77 15.99 28.02 -35.92
N ILE A 78 15.18 28.90 -35.34
CA ILE A 78 13.76 28.83 -34.96
C ILE A 78 12.86 29.09 -36.19
N ILE A 79 11.86 28.23 -36.45
CA ILE A 79 10.55 28.62 -37.05
C ILE A 79 9.46 27.64 -36.54
N PRO A 80 8.31 28.11 -36.01
CA PRO A 80 7.15 27.25 -35.72
C PRO A 80 6.16 27.24 -36.90
N PRO A 81 5.39 26.15 -37.09
CA PRO A 81 3.98 26.38 -37.38
C PRO A 81 2.99 25.38 -36.74
N THR A 82 1.97 25.98 -36.12
CA THR A 82 0.52 25.85 -36.44
C THR A 82 -0.17 24.48 -36.37
N ALA A 83 -1.17 24.41 -35.47
CA ALA A 83 -2.28 23.45 -35.51
C ALA A 83 -3.23 23.71 -36.70
N PRO A 84 -3.90 22.67 -37.20
CA PRO A 84 -5.36 22.54 -37.04
C PRO A 84 -5.75 21.07 -36.77
N GLY A 85 -6.94 20.66 -36.31
CA GLY A 85 -8.29 21.18 -36.45
C GLY A 85 -9.21 19.96 -36.70
N LEU A 86 -10.37 19.95 -36.05
CA LEU A 86 -11.35 18.86 -35.90
C LEU A 86 -12.00 18.31 -37.18
N SER A 87 -12.68 17.15 -37.00
CA SER A 87 -13.86 16.62 -37.73
C SER A 87 -13.57 15.42 -38.66
N ALA A 88 -14.45 14.44 -38.90
CA ALA A 88 -15.50 13.71 -38.18
C ALA A 88 -15.97 12.55 -39.11
N TYR A 89 -16.55 11.50 -38.51
CA TYR A 89 -17.55 10.52 -39.02
C TYR A 89 -17.38 9.72 -40.35
N GLU A 90 -18.04 8.54 -40.33
CA GLU A 90 -18.44 7.62 -41.42
C GLU A 90 -17.34 6.74 -42.05
N ALA A 91 -17.52 5.47 -42.41
CA ALA A 91 -18.56 4.45 -42.27
C ALA A 91 -17.92 3.09 -42.72
N ALA A 92 -18.46 1.95 -42.29
CA ALA A 92 -18.14 0.62 -42.84
C ALA A 92 -18.68 0.46 -44.28
N PRO A 93 -18.21 -0.51 -45.09
CA PRO A 93 -18.90 -1.82 -45.09
C PRO A 93 -18.06 -3.10 -45.44
N GLU A 94 -18.65 -4.25 -45.09
CA GLU A 94 -18.73 -5.58 -45.77
C GLU A 94 -17.46 -6.37 -46.19
N VAL A 95 -17.20 -7.54 -45.60
CA VAL A 95 -17.68 -8.92 -45.95
C VAL A 95 -17.13 -9.47 -47.27
N ILE A 96 -16.16 -10.40 -47.19
CA ILE A 96 -15.95 -11.50 -48.16
C ILE A 96 -15.49 -12.76 -47.40
N SER A 97 -16.13 -13.88 -47.74
CA SER A 97 -16.04 -15.21 -47.12
C SER A 97 -14.98 -16.15 -47.71
N SER A 98 -14.62 -17.16 -46.90
CA SER A 98 -14.16 -18.55 -47.22
C SER A 98 -12.70 -18.80 -47.71
N PRO A 99 -12.16 -20.04 -47.61
CA PRO A 99 -12.53 -21.22 -46.80
C PRO A 99 -11.34 -21.92 -46.06
N SER A 100 -11.67 -22.82 -45.12
CA SER A 100 -10.78 -23.77 -44.43
C SER A 100 -10.18 -24.85 -45.34
N PRO A 101 -9.14 -25.56 -44.86
CA PRO A 101 -9.09 -27.01 -45.03
C PRO A 101 -8.91 -27.77 -43.71
N ASP A 102 -9.72 -28.81 -43.55
CA ASP A 102 -9.50 -29.95 -42.66
C ASP A 102 -8.15 -30.65 -42.96
N ILE A 103 -7.55 -31.33 -41.96
CA ILE A 103 -7.13 -32.75 -42.03
C ILE A 103 -6.47 -33.21 -40.70
N ARG A 104 -7.18 -34.14 -40.05
CA ARG A 104 -6.81 -35.38 -39.34
C ARG A 104 -5.65 -35.46 -38.32
N VAL A 105 -6.08 -35.84 -37.12
CA VAL A 105 -5.42 -36.60 -36.04
C VAL A 105 -4.80 -37.92 -36.52
N PRO A 106 -3.66 -38.32 -35.92
CA PRO A 106 -3.46 -39.71 -35.54
C PRO A 106 -2.83 -39.91 -34.13
N GLU A 107 -3.50 -40.70 -33.30
CA GLU A 107 -2.90 -41.63 -32.32
C GLU A 107 -2.73 -43.01 -33.03
N PRO A 108 -1.85 -43.97 -32.61
CA PRO A 108 -1.85 -44.53 -31.23
C PRO A 108 -0.54 -45.17 -30.68
N SER A 109 -0.55 -45.47 -29.36
CA SER A 109 0.09 -46.61 -28.61
C SER A 109 1.61 -46.87 -28.74
N THR A 110 2.39 -47.18 -27.68
CA THR A 110 2.43 -48.49 -26.97
C THR A 110 3.34 -48.44 -25.70
N GLN A 111 3.16 -49.44 -24.84
CA GLN A 111 3.66 -49.78 -23.49
C GLN A 111 5.17 -49.84 -23.16
N ILE A 112 5.48 -49.51 -21.90
CA ILE A 112 6.26 -50.22 -20.82
C ILE A 112 7.70 -50.70 -21.12
N ASP A 113 8.66 -50.29 -20.27
CA ASP A 113 9.55 -51.22 -19.54
C ASP A 113 10.27 -50.58 -18.33
N LEU A 114 10.21 -51.29 -17.21
CA LEU A 114 10.90 -51.09 -15.94
C LEU A 114 12.16 -51.97 -15.93
N ALA A 115 13.31 -51.44 -15.50
CA ALA A 115 14.42 -52.28 -15.03
C ALA A 115 15.32 -51.57 -14.00
N ASP A 116 15.45 -52.24 -12.85
CA ASP A 116 16.37 -52.00 -11.73
C ASP A 116 17.85 -52.15 -12.10
N GLY A 117 18.74 -51.49 -11.33
CA GLY A 117 20.19 -51.65 -11.51
C GLY A 117 21.09 -51.00 -10.44
N VAL A 118 21.02 -51.53 -9.21
CA VAL A 118 22.13 -51.85 -8.27
C VAL A 118 23.37 -50.94 -8.17
N TRP A 119 23.56 -50.41 -6.96
CA TRP A 119 24.80 -49.86 -6.37
C TRP A 119 25.92 -50.92 -6.18
N ASN A 120 27.16 -50.56 -6.49
CA ASN A 120 28.39 -51.14 -5.90
C ASN A 120 29.48 -50.07 -5.84
N GLY A 121 30.24 -50.02 -4.74
CA GLY A 121 31.21 -48.96 -4.45
C GLY A 121 32.69 -49.40 -4.36
N ALA A 122 33.49 -48.43 -3.89
CA ALA A 122 34.78 -48.49 -3.19
C ALA A 122 36.12 -48.34 -3.98
N GLY A 123 36.85 -47.25 -3.63
CA GLY A 123 38.32 -47.08 -3.49
C GLY A 123 39.17 -46.93 -4.77
N ASP A 124 40.24 -46.12 -4.89
CA ASP A 124 41.04 -45.25 -3.99
C ASP A 124 42.04 -44.43 -4.90
N PRO A 125 43.13 -43.76 -4.47
CA PRO A 125 43.27 -42.28 -4.43
C PRO A 125 44.36 -41.62 -5.34
N CYS A 126 44.26 -40.28 -5.43
CA CYS A 126 45.29 -39.27 -5.78
C CYS A 126 45.95 -39.25 -7.18
N SER A 127 45.65 -38.18 -7.94
CA SER A 127 46.69 -37.37 -8.60
C SER A 127 46.16 -35.96 -8.93
N VAL A 128 46.97 -34.95 -8.58
CA VAL A 128 46.68 -33.52 -8.74
C VAL A 128 47.34 -33.07 -10.04
N ASP A 129 46.56 -32.66 -11.03
CA ASP A 129 46.96 -31.66 -12.03
C ASP A 129 45.78 -31.29 -12.94
N GLY A 130 45.51 -29.99 -13.09
CA GLY A 130 44.58 -29.44 -14.07
C GLY A 130 43.30 -28.82 -13.50
N LEU A 131 43.40 -27.60 -12.95
CA LEU A 131 42.24 -26.73 -12.71
C LEU A 131 41.73 -26.20 -14.07
N VAL A 132 41.02 -27.05 -14.80
CA VAL A 132 40.03 -26.62 -15.78
C VAL A 132 38.79 -26.26 -14.98
N VAL A 133 38.37 -25.00 -15.06
CA VAL A 133 37.06 -24.57 -14.54
C VAL A 133 36.01 -25.20 -15.45
N GLU A 134 35.58 -26.41 -15.09
CA GLU A 134 34.39 -27.02 -15.67
C GLU A 134 33.15 -26.27 -15.20
N ASP A 135 32.30 -26.00 -16.18
CA ASP A 135 31.06 -25.25 -16.12
C ASP A 135 30.13 -25.83 -15.04
N SER A 136 30.19 -25.27 -13.84
CA SER A 136 29.39 -25.70 -12.68
C SER A 136 27.96 -25.17 -12.82
N SER A 137 27.22 -25.77 -13.75
CA SER A 137 25.77 -25.63 -13.92
C SER A 137 25.03 -26.84 -13.32
N THR A 138 25.44 -27.31 -12.14
CA THR A 138 24.64 -28.28 -11.38
C THR A 138 23.67 -27.52 -10.47
N ALA A 139 22.55 -27.07 -11.04
CA ALA A 139 21.37 -26.73 -10.25
C ALA A 139 21.00 -27.94 -9.39
N ALA A 140 20.76 -27.74 -8.09
CA ALA A 140 20.31 -28.82 -7.21
C ALA A 140 19.01 -29.45 -7.78
N PRO A 141 18.79 -30.77 -7.63
CA PRO A 141 17.54 -31.40 -8.07
C PRO A 141 16.34 -30.68 -7.44
N GLY A 142 15.53 -30.04 -8.29
CA GLY A 142 14.36 -29.25 -7.87
C GLY A 142 14.36 -27.76 -8.24
N GLN A 143 15.44 -27.21 -8.83
CA GLN A 143 15.52 -25.76 -9.15
C GLN A 143 15.38 -25.42 -10.64
N TYR A 144 15.16 -26.41 -11.50
CA TYR A 144 15.16 -26.24 -12.97
C TYR A 144 14.09 -25.29 -13.51
N PHE A 145 13.02 -25.06 -12.74
CA PHE A 145 11.93 -24.15 -13.08
C PHE A 145 12.30 -22.65 -12.93
N LEU A 146 13.44 -22.33 -12.31
CA LEU A 146 13.86 -20.95 -12.00
C LEU A 146 14.93 -20.43 -12.94
N ALA A 147 14.81 -19.14 -13.29
CA ALA A 147 15.82 -18.40 -14.04
C ALA A 147 16.97 -17.98 -13.12
N LEU A 148 18.06 -18.76 -13.12
CA LEU A 148 19.30 -18.51 -12.37
C LEU A 148 20.48 -18.08 -13.26
N ASP A 149 20.29 -18.05 -14.58
CA ASP A 149 21.29 -17.70 -15.60
C ASP A 149 21.94 -16.33 -15.36
N ARG A 150 21.24 -15.44 -14.66
CA ARG A 150 21.64 -14.06 -14.41
C ARG A 150 22.69 -13.87 -13.32
N VAL A 151 22.94 -14.87 -12.47
CA VAL A 151 23.97 -14.79 -11.41
C VAL A 151 25.33 -14.43 -12.02
N SER A 152 25.64 -15.00 -13.20
CA SER A 152 26.90 -14.77 -13.93
C SER A 152 27.08 -13.33 -14.42
N SER A 153 26.00 -12.56 -14.56
CA SER A 153 26.02 -11.18 -15.08
C SER A 153 26.22 -10.11 -13.99
N LEU A 154 26.18 -10.51 -12.72
CA LEU A 154 26.28 -9.58 -11.59
C LEU A 154 27.73 -9.32 -11.17
N PRO A 155 28.02 -8.12 -10.64
CA PRO A 155 29.29 -7.86 -9.94
C PRO A 155 29.50 -8.86 -8.80
N MET A 156 30.74 -9.32 -8.60
CA MET A 156 31.06 -10.29 -7.54
C MET A 156 30.68 -9.82 -6.13
N ASP A 157 30.73 -8.51 -5.87
CA ASP A 157 30.29 -7.95 -4.60
C ASP A 157 28.78 -8.20 -4.36
N ASP A 158 27.96 -8.05 -5.41
CA ASP A 158 26.52 -8.29 -5.34
C ASP A 158 26.22 -9.79 -5.22
N VAL A 159 26.97 -10.65 -5.92
CA VAL A 159 26.89 -12.11 -5.77
C VAL A 159 27.22 -12.53 -4.34
N HIS A 160 28.27 -11.98 -3.75
CA HIS A 160 28.65 -12.26 -2.36
C HIS A 160 27.54 -11.84 -1.38
N VAL A 161 26.91 -10.69 -1.61
CA VAL A 161 25.75 -10.24 -0.82
C VAL A 161 24.59 -11.24 -0.94
N LEU A 162 24.25 -11.69 -2.15
CA LEU A 162 23.17 -12.66 -2.39
C LEU A 162 23.43 -14.00 -1.67
N VAL A 163 24.64 -14.53 -1.77
CA VAL A 163 25.02 -15.79 -1.10
C VAL A 163 25.01 -15.63 0.42
N THR A 164 25.59 -14.55 0.95
CA THR A 164 25.65 -14.33 2.41
C THR A 164 24.26 -14.17 3.03
N ASN A 165 23.30 -13.63 2.27
CA ASN A 165 21.91 -13.47 2.71
C ASN A 165 21.02 -14.69 2.37
N GLY A 166 21.59 -15.79 1.86
CA GLY A 166 20.83 -16.98 1.46
C GLY A 166 19.78 -16.70 0.38
N SER A 167 19.97 -15.68 -0.45
CA SER A 167 18.96 -15.24 -1.42
C SER A 167 18.78 -16.17 -2.62
N LEU A 168 19.76 -17.05 -2.84
CA LEU A 168 19.75 -18.10 -3.86
C LEU A 168 19.24 -19.44 -3.31
N ASP A 169 19.08 -19.54 -1.99
CA ASP A 169 18.62 -20.77 -1.34
C ASP A 169 17.10 -20.91 -1.48
N ILE A 170 16.66 -22.13 -1.73
CA ILE A 170 15.25 -22.48 -1.90
C ILE A 170 14.87 -23.45 -0.78
N PRO A 171 13.75 -23.20 -0.08
CA PRO A 171 13.29 -24.12 0.95
C PRO A 171 12.97 -25.52 0.40
N PRO A 172 12.86 -26.55 1.27
CA PRO A 172 12.45 -27.88 0.85
C PRO A 172 11.12 -27.87 0.08
N LYS A 173 11.01 -28.73 -0.95
CA LYS A 173 9.88 -28.76 -1.88
C LYS A 173 8.53 -28.84 -1.17
N ASP A 174 8.41 -29.69 -0.16
CA ASP A 174 7.16 -29.91 0.57
C ASP A 174 6.65 -28.61 1.23
N LEU A 175 7.57 -27.78 1.72
CA LEU A 175 7.25 -26.48 2.31
C LEU A 175 6.87 -25.46 1.23
N VAL A 176 7.60 -25.46 0.11
CA VAL A 176 7.29 -24.61 -1.05
C VAL A 176 5.90 -24.95 -1.61
N ASP A 177 5.55 -26.23 -1.73
CA ASP A 177 4.23 -26.70 -2.21
C ASP A 177 3.08 -26.11 -1.36
N VAL A 178 3.25 -26.08 -0.03
CA VAL A 178 2.27 -25.47 0.89
C VAL A 178 2.15 -23.97 0.67
N PHE A 179 3.27 -23.24 0.60
CA PHE A 179 3.26 -21.80 0.41
C PHE A 179 2.69 -21.39 -0.95
N LEU A 180 3.05 -22.09 -2.03
CA LEU A 180 2.53 -21.83 -3.37
C LEU A 180 1.03 -22.09 -3.43
N ARG A 181 0.55 -23.18 -2.82
CA ARG A 181 -0.89 -23.45 -2.71
C ARG A 181 -1.62 -22.34 -1.96
N LYS A 182 -1.05 -21.85 -0.84
CA LYS A 182 -1.60 -20.73 -0.07
C LYS A 182 -1.56 -19.40 -0.84
N TYR A 183 -0.52 -19.16 -1.64
CA TYR A 183 -0.44 -17.98 -2.51
C TYR A 183 -1.62 -17.95 -3.50
N PHE A 184 -1.84 -19.04 -4.24
CA PHE A 184 -2.94 -19.11 -5.22
C PHE A 184 -4.31 -19.14 -4.54
N LEU A 185 -4.41 -19.69 -3.33
CA LEU A 185 -5.64 -19.66 -2.56
C LEU A 185 -5.95 -18.25 -2.02
N VAL A 186 -5.00 -17.53 -1.43
CA VAL A 186 -5.32 -16.34 -0.60
C VAL A 186 -4.92 -15.01 -1.27
N ILE A 187 -3.77 -14.96 -1.94
CA ILE A 187 -3.21 -13.71 -2.46
C ILE A 187 -3.59 -13.46 -3.92
N HIS A 188 -3.39 -14.48 -4.77
CA HIS A 188 -3.67 -14.40 -6.21
C HIS A 188 -5.08 -13.90 -6.55
N PRO A 189 -6.16 -14.29 -5.84
CA PRO A 189 -7.50 -13.81 -6.16
C PRO A 189 -7.69 -12.28 -6.02
N SER A 190 -6.90 -11.63 -5.16
CA SER A 190 -6.93 -10.17 -4.98
C SER A 190 -5.83 -9.44 -5.78
N LEU A 191 -4.87 -10.18 -6.33
CA LEU A 191 -3.75 -9.66 -7.11
C LEU A 191 -3.32 -10.70 -8.18
N PRO A 192 -4.12 -10.90 -9.25
CA PRO A 192 -3.92 -11.97 -10.24
C PRO A 192 -2.83 -11.63 -11.27
N ILE A 193 -1.60 -11.39 -10.80
CA ILE A 193 -0.46 -10.95 -11.63
C ILE A 193 0.25 -12.09 -12.38
N LEU A 194 -0.07 -13.35 -12.05
CA LEU A 194 0.49 -14.56 -12.67
C LEU A 194 -0.63 -15.38 -13.31
N ASN A 195 -0.32 -16.10 -14.39
CA ASN A 195 -1.18 -17.19 -14.87
C ASN A 195 -0.93 -18.42 -13.97
N GLU A 196 -1.96 -18.88 -13.28
CA GLU A 196 -1.84 -20.00 -12.33
C GLU A 196 -1.45 -21.32 -13.01
N VAL A 197 -2.17 -21.69 -14.08
CA VAL A 197 -1.98 -22.99 -14.75
C VAL A 197 -0.61 -23.05 -15.40
N GLN A 198 -0.19 -21.98 -16.06
CA GLN A 198 1.15 -21.84 -16.62
C GLN A 198 2.22 -21.99 -15.53
N PHE A 199 2.04 -21.33 -14.38
CA PHE A 199 2.99 -21.43 -13.27
C PHE A 199 3.10 -22.87 -12.74
N TRP A 200 1.98 -23.55 -12.48
CA TRP A 200 2.00 -24.93 -11.99
C TRP A 200 2.59 -25.90 -13.02
N ASN A 201 2.32 -25.69 -14.31
CA ASN A 201 2.92 -26.48 -15.37
C ASN A 201 4.45 -26.35 -15.35
N ILE A 202 4.99 -25.13 -15.23
CA ILE A 202 6.43 -24.88 -15.14
C ILE A 202 7.02 -25.49 -13.86
N TYR A 203 6.34 -25.32 -12.71
CA TYR A 203 6.81 -25.79 -11.41
C TYR A 203 6.81 -27.33 -11.29
N LEU A 204 5.78 -28.01 -11.82
CA LEU A 204 5.64 -29.46 -11.73
C LEU A 204 6.44 -30.21 -12.82
N HIS A 205 6.59 -29.61 -14.01
CA HIS A 205 7.27 -30.25 -15.16
C HIS A 205 8.70 -29.75 -15.36
N ALA A 206 9.34 -29.27 -14.29
CA ALA A 206 10.69 -28.72 -14.27
C ALA A 206 11.80 -29.70 -14.75
N ASN A 207 11.48 -30.99 -14.93
CA ASN A 207 12.44 -31.99 -15.40
C ASN A 207 12.70 -31.95 -16.93
N GLY A 208 12.02 -31.07 -17.68
CA GLY A 208 12.31 -30.82 -19.10
C GLY A 208 13.32 -29.69 -19.31
N ASN A 209 14.03 -29.69 -20.46
CA ASN A 209 14.90 -28.58 -20.89
C ASN A 209 14.06 -27.33 -21.23
N LEU A 210 13.60 -26.61 -20.21
CA LEU A 210 12.90 -25.33 -20.36
C LEU A 210 13.88 -24.26 -20.85
N ASN A 211 13.49 -23.51 -21.88
CA ASN A 211 14.23 -22.32 -22.28
C ASN A 211 14.21 -21.28 -21.15
N PRO A 212 15.25 -20.42 -21.00
CA PRO A 212 15.28 -19.39 -19.96
C PRO A 212 14.04 -18.47 -19.97
N SER A 213 13.46 -18.21 -21.14
CA SER A 213 12.22 -17.42 -21.32
C SER A 213 10.96 -18.10 -20.78
N GLN A 214 11.00 -19.41 -20.52
CA GLN A 214 9.89 -20.20 -19.99
C GLN A 214 10.04 -20.47 -18.48
N LYS A 215 11.16 -20.06 -17.87
CA LYS A 215 11.41 -20.22 -16.44
C LYS A 215 10.80 -19.09 -15.63
N VAL A 216 10.49 -19.37 -14.37
CA VAL A 216 10.00 -18.39 -13.43
C VAL A 216 11.17 -17.54 -12.93
N SER A 217 10.98 -16.22 -12.85
CA SER A 217 11.96 -15.32 -12.23
C SER A 217 12.19 -15.70 -10.77
N LEU A 218 13.46 -15.83 -10.36
CA LEU A 218 13.80 -16.05 -8.95
C LEU A 218 13.24 -14.94 -8.06
N PHE A 219 13.29 -13.68 -8.51
CA PHE A 219 12.75 -12.56 -7.74
C PHE A 219 11.24 -12.70 -7.52
N VAL A 220 10.48 -13.05 -8.57
CA VAL A 220 9.03 -13.25 -8.45
C VAL A 220 8.71 -14.42 -7.53
N PHE A 221 9.40 -15.55 -7.70
CA PHE A 221 9.23 -16.72 -6.84
C PHE A 221 9.52 -16.42 -5.37
N GLN A 222 10.65 -15.76 -5.09
CA GLN A 222 11.02 -15.34 -3.74
C GLN A 222 10.03 -14.33 -3.16
N ALA A 223 9.48 -13.43 -3.98
CA ALA A 223 8.41 -12.51 -3.58
C ALA A 223 7.08 -13.23 -3.29
N MET A 224 6.76 -14.33 -3.97
CA MET A 224 5.59 -15.17 -3.62
C MET A 224 5.74 -15.82 -2.24
N LEU A 225 6.98 -16.12 -1.83
CA LEU A 225 7.31 -16.67 -0.51
C LEU A 225 7.54 -15.58 0.56
N LEU A 226 7.60 -14.30 0.16
CA LEU A 226 8.06 -13.19 1.00
C LEU A 226 9.44 -13.45 1.67
N ALA A 227 10.33 -14.12 0.96
CA ALA A 227 11.67 -14.46 1.42
C ALA A 227 12.73 -13.80 0.53
N SER A 228 13.81 -13.25 1.10
CA SER A 228 15.02 -12.78 0.38
C SER A 228 14.81 -11.83 -0.83
N CYS A 229 13.65 -11.19 -0.93
CA CYS A 229 13.18 -10.49 -2.12
C CYS A 229 13.68 -9.04 -2.25
N SER A 230 13.88 -8.32 -1.13
CA SER A 230 14.43 -6.95 -1.17
C SER A 230 15.87 -6.93 -1.67
N VAL A 231 16.69 -7.88 -1.22
CA VAL A 231 18.10 -8.02 -1.63
C VAL A 231 18.22 -8.30 -3.14
N LEU A 232 17.38 -9.19 -3.68
CA LEU A 232 17.32 -9.46 -5.12
C LEU A 232 16.94 -8.22 -5.94
N TYR A 233 16.02 -7.41 -5.42
CA TYR A 233 15.62 -6.17 -6.09
C TYR A 233 16.73 -5.10 -6.09
N ASP A 234 17.40 -4.93 -4.95
CA ASP A 234 18.39 -3.88 -4.69
C ASP A 234 19.75 -4.09 -5.40
N THR A 235 20.16 -5.35 -5.50
CA THR A 235 21.34 -5.78 -6.27
C THR A 235 21.11 -5.69 -7.78
N GLY A 236 19.86 -5.52 -8.22
CA GLY A 236 19.52 -5.48 -9.64
C GLY A 236 19.58 -6.85 -10.31
N PHE A 237 19.46 -7.95 -9.53
CA PHE A 237 19.42 -9.32 -10.05
C PHE A 237 18.35 -9.48 -11.14
N GLU A 238 17.15 -8.95 -10.89
CA GLU A 238 16.08 -8.94 -11.88
C GLU A 238 16.12 -7.65 -12.70
N SER A 239 16.22 -7.77 -14.02
CA SER A 239 16.23 -6.63 -14.95
C SER A 239 15.00 -6.56 -15.84
N ASN A 240 14.23 -7.66 -15.95
CA ASN A 240 12.99 -7.69 -16.70
C ASN A 240 11.92 -6.82 -15.99
N PRO A 241 11.43 -5.75 -16.62
CA PRO A 241 10.43 -4.87 -16.01
C PRO A 241 9.15 -5.60 -15.59
N LEU A 242 8.72 -6.65 -16.32
CA LEU A 242 7.56 -7.47 -15.96
C LEU A 242 7.77 -8.17 -14.62
N ALA A 243 8.87 -8.89 -14.46
CA ALA A 243 9.21 -9.60 -13.23
C ALA A 243 9.45 -8.63 -12.06
N ARG A 244 10.10 -7.48 -12.31
CA ARG A 244 10.27 -6.41 -11.30
C ARG A 244 8.92 -5.85 -10.85
N ALA A 245 8.00 -5.59 -11.77
CA ALA A 245 6.68 -5.08 -11.44
C ALA A 245 5.85 -6.11 -10.65
N GLN A 246 5.88 -7.38 -11.06
CA GLN A 246 5.20 -8.49 -10.40
C GLN A 246 5.71 -8.68 -8.96
N GLY A 247 7.01 -8.84 -8.77
CA GLY A 247 7.58 -9.03 -7.43
C GLY A 247 7.39 -7.79 -6.53
N ALA A 248 7.53 -6.58 -7.07
CA ALA A 248 7.25 -5.35 -6.31
C ALA A 248 5.75 -5.25 -5.92
N ALA A 249 4.83 -5.71 -6.77
CA ALA A 249 3.40 -5.75 -6.42
C ALA A 249 3.13 -6.72 -5.26
N LEU A 250 3.76 -7.89 -5.25
CA LEU A 250 3.67 -8.86 -4.14
C LEU A 250 4.22 -8.30 -2.84
N LEU A 251 5.32 -7.56 -2.91
CA LEU A 251 5.94 -6.93 -1.74
C LEU A 251 5.06 -5.87 -1.09
N THR A 252 4.01 -5.38 -1.76
CA THR A 252 3.02 -4.51 -1.11
C THR A 252 2.21 -5.22 -0.02
N PHE A 253 2.26 -6.56 0.09
CA PHE A 253 1.63 -7.28 1.20
C PHE A 253 2.54 -7.38 2.43
N HIS A 254 3.81 -7.01 2.29
CA HIS A 254 4.78 -7.05 3.38
C HIS A 254 4.97 -5.65 3.97
N THR A 255 4.49 -5.47 5.19
CA THR A 255 4.66 -4.24 5.99
C THR A 255 5.04 -4.67 7.39
N THR A 256 6.12 -4.10 7.91
CA THR A 256 6.60 -4.39 9.26
C THR A 256 6.50 -3.16 10.13
N ALA A 257 6.61 -3.35 11.45
CA ALA A 257 6.71 -2.23 12.38
C ALA A 257 8.00 -1.40 12.16
N GLU A 258 9.07 -2.03 11.65
CA GLU A 258 10.34 -1.39 11.37
C GLU A 258 10.32 -0.51 10.11
N ASP A 259 9.52 -0.89 9.10
CA ASP A 259 9.33 -0.10 7.88
C ASP A 259 7.83 0.06 7.51
N PRO A 260 7.11 0.96 8.19
CA PRO A 260 5.70 1.24 7.91
C PRO A 260 5.44 1.88 6.54
N GLU A 261 6.50 2.34 5.85
CA GLU A 261 6.44 2.95 4.52
C GLU A 261 6.67 1.95 3.38
N ALA A 262 7.15 0.74 3.68
CA ALA A 262 7.47 -0.31 2.73
C ALA A 262 6.38 -0.51 1.66
N THR A 263 5.12 -0.59 2.09
CA THR A 263 3.96 -0.80 1.21
C THR A 263 3.91 0.20 0.06
N MET A 264 4.10 1.49 0.35
CA MET A 264 4.00 2.57 -0.62
C MET A 264 5.22 2.60 -1.55
N THR A 265 6.40 2.33 -0.98
CA THR A 265 7.65 2.23 -1.74
C THR A 265 7.56 1.12 -2.79
N TRP A 266 7.11 -0.06 -2.39
CA TRP A 266 6.93 -1.21 -3.29
C TRP A 266 5.84 -0.96 -4.32
N ASN A 267 4.73 -0.32 -3.93
CA ASN A 267 3.67 0.06 -4.86
C ASN A 267 4.20 1.04 -5.94
N LEU A 268 5.00 2.03 -5.55
CA LEU A 268 5.63 2.96 -6.50
C LEU A 268 6.59 2.22 -7.45
N CYS A 269 7.43 1.34 -6.92
CA CYS A 269 8.32 0.50 -7.73
C CYS A 269 7.52 -0.35 -8.73
N SER A 270 6.41 -0.94 -8.32
CA SER A 270 5.55 -1.72 -9.20
C SER A 270 4.98 -0.89 -10.34
N ILE A 271 4.45 0.31 -10.04
CA ILE A 271 3.92 1.25 -11.05
C ILE A 271 5.00 1.70 -12.03
N GLN A 272 6.19 2.07 -11.54
CA GLN A 272 7.29 2.52 -12.40
C GLN A 272 7.71 1.44 -13.39
N ASN A 273 7.83 0.19 -12.94
CA ASN A 273 8.15 -0.93 -13.82
C ASN A 273 6.98 -1.25 -14.78
N ALA A 274 5.72 -1.16 -14.33
CA ALA A 274 4.55 -1.35 -15.19
C ALA A 274 4.46 -0.30 -16.31
N ILE A 275 4.77 0.97 -16.01
CA ILE A 275 4.84 2.04 -17.03
C ILE A 275 5.96 1.76 -18.04
N ALA A 276 7.12 1.28 -17.58
CA ALA A 276 8.22 0.95 -18.47
C ALA A 276 7.86 -0.15 -19.48
N ILE A 277 7.02 -1.12 -19.09
CA ILE A 277 6.50 -2.17 -19.99
C ILE A 277 5.58 -1.57 -21.07
N GLY A 278 4.74 -0.61 -20.71
CA GLY A 278 3.79 0.02 -21.64
C GLY A 278 4.43 0.92 -22.69
N GLN A 279 5.69 1.33 -22.49
CA GLN A 279 6.46 2.15 -23.45
C GLN A 279 7.26 1.31 -24.44
N ASP A 280 7.39 0.00 -24.20
CA ASP A 280 8.12 -0.90 -25.08
C ASP A 280 7.26 -1.29 -26.30
N THR A 281 7.59 -0.68 -27.43
CA THR A 281 6.88 -0.79 -28.72
C THR A 281 7.53 -1.79 -29.68
N GLN A 282 8.61 -2.46 -29.26
CA GLN A 282 9.55 -3.14 -30.16
C GLN A 282 9.25 -4.63 -30.42
N VAL A 283 8.21 -5.23 -29.82
CA VAL A 283 7.94 -6.67 -29.96
C VAL A 283 6.49 -6.92 -30.41
N PRO A 284 6.24 -7.71 -31.48
CA PRO A 284 4.90 -8.22 -31.76
C PRO A 284 4.42 -9.02 -30.54
N ASP A 285 3.39 -8.52 -29.88
CA ASP A 285 2.95 -9.06 -28.60
C ASP A 285 2.26 -10.40 -28.83
N ALA A 286 2.97 -11.51 -28.59
CA ALA A 286 2.34 -12.82 -28.52
C ALA A 286 1.16 -12.74 -27.52
N ASP A 287 0.04 -13.40 -27.81
CA ASP A 287 -1.18 -13.28 -26.99
C ASP A 287 -0.93 -13.52 -25.50
N ALA A 288 -0.06 -14.47 -25.15
CA ALA A 288 0.33 -14.73 -23.77
C ALA A 288 1.02 -13.52 -23.08
N SER A 289 1.88 -12.81 -23.82
CA SER A 289 2.55 -11.59 -23.33
C SER A 289 1.55 -10.43 -23.17
N ARG A 290 0.63 -10.29 -24.12
CA ARG A 290 -0.47 -9.31 -24.04
C ARG A 290 -1.35 -9.54 -22.80
N ILE A 291 -1.75 -10.79 -22.56
CA ILE A 291 -2.57 -11.17 -21.39
C ILE A 291 -1.81 -10.94 -20.09
N ALA A 292 -0.52 -11.30 -20.02
CA ALA A 292 0.31 -11.05 -18.83
C ALA A 292 0.42 -9.55 -18.51
N LYS A 293 0.59 -8.70 -19.52
CA LYS A 293 0.59 -7.23 -19.37
C LYS A 293 -0.76 -6.72 -18.89
N LYS A 294 -1.86 -7.17 -19.50
CA LYS A 294 -3.24 -6.83 -19.13
C LYS A 294 -3.51 -7.15 -17.65
N ARG A 295 -3.14 -8.35 -17.21
CA ARG A 295 -3.23 -8.81 -15.81
C ARG A 295 -2.43 -7.94 -14.86
N LEU A 296 -1.16 -7.67 -15.19
CA LEU A 296 -0.29 -6.87 -14.36
C LEU A 296 -0.81 -5.44 -14.21
N ILE A 297 -1.14 -4.77 -15.31
CA ILE A 297 -1.58 -3.36 -15.30
C ILE A 297 -2.83 -3.18 -14.44
N TRP A 298 -3.84 -4.05 -14.61
CA TRP A 298 -5.05 -3.99 -13.79
C TRP A 298 -4.78 -4.32 -12.33
N SER A 299 -3.94 -5.31 -12.05
CA SER A 299 -3.59 -5.68 -10.66
C SER A 299 -2.88 -4.54 -9.94
N VAL A 300 -1.91 -3.91 -10.60
CA VAL A 300 -1.17 -2.75 -10.05
C VAL A 300 -2.10 -1.54 -9.88
N PHE A 301 -2.96 -1.27 -10.86
CA PHE A 301 -3.92 -0.17 -10.78
C PHE A 301 -4.90 -0.35 -9.62
N VAL A 302 -5.54 -1.51 -9.50
CA VAL A 302 -6.47 -1.83 -8.42
C VAL A 302 -5.75 -1.73 -7.07
N ARG A 303 -4.57 -2.35 -6.95
CA ARG A 303 -3.77 -2.35 -5.72
C ARG A 303 -3.43 -0.93 -5.28
N ASP A 304 -2.97 -0.09 -6.20
CA ASP A 304 -2.65 1.30 -5.93
C ASP A 304 -3.88 2.06 -5.39
N ARG A 305 -5.03 2.02 -6.08
CA ARG A 305 -6.23 2.77 -5.66
C ARG A 305 -6.75 2.34 -4.30
N ILE A 306 -6.71 1.05 -3.99
CA ILE A 306 -7.12 0.51 -2.68
C ILE A 306 -6.14 0.97 -1.58
N LEU A 307 -4.83 0.85 -1.83
CA LEU A 307 -3.81 1.26 -0.88
C LEU A 307 -3.92 2.74 -0.51
N TRP A 308 -4.18 3.62 -1.49
CA TRP A 308 -4.44 5.04 -1.24
C TRP A 308 -5.68 5.25 -0.39
N LEU A 309 -6.77 4.53 -0.70
CA LEU A 309 -8.01 4.65 0.03
C LEU A 309 -7.88 4.24 1.51
N GLY A 310 -7.03 3.25 1.83
CA GLY A 310 -6.89 2.77 3.22
C GLY A 310 -5.81 3.46 4.05
N ARG A 311 -4.77 4.02 3.41
CA ARG A 311 -3.67 4.69 4.13
C ARG A 311 -3.72 6.21 4.07
N HIS A 312 -4.61 6.79 3.27
CA HIS A 312 -4.84 8.25 3.17
C HIS A 312 -3.55 9.07 2.96
N ARG A 313 -2.52 8.49 2.34
CA ARG A 313 -1.24 9.16 2.09
C ARG A 313 -1.36 10.12 0.88
N ARG A 314 -0.37 10.98 0.66
CA ARG A 314 -0.29 11.86 -0.52
C ARG A 314 0.09 11.07 -1.78
N PRO A 315 -0.70 11.11 -2.88
CA PRO A 315 -0.29 10.55 -4.16
C PRO A 315 1.10 11.10 -4.53
N GLN A 316 2.13 10.25 -4.55
CA GLN A 316 3.36 10.66 -5.20
C GLN A 316 3.00 10.93 -6.67
N PHE A 317 3.38 12.11 -7.18
CA PHE A 317 2.90 12.76 -8.41
C PHE A 317 2.85 11.88 -9.69
N ILE A 318 3.43 10.67 -9.65
CA ILE A 318 3.45 9.65 -10.71
C ILE A 318 2.17 8.78 -10.71
N SER A 319 1.55 8.49 -9.56
CA SER A 319 0.39 7.57 -9.48
C SER A 319 -0.95 8.20 -9.91
N ALA A 320 -1.14 9.50 -9.68
CA ALA A 320 -2.38 10.20 -10.07
C ALA A 320 -2.58 10.27 -11.60
N ASN A 321 -1.48 10.21 -12.35
CA ASN A 321 -1.47 10.21 -13.82
C ASN A 321 -1.42 8.81 -14.43
N PHE A 322 -1.28 7.77 -13.61
CA PHE A 322 -1.33 6.39 -14.07
C PHE A 322 -2.77 6.05 -14.46
N ASN A 323 -3.03 6.02 -15.76
CA ASN A 323 -4.32 5.66 -16.34
C ASN A 323 -4.19 4.36 -17.14
N VAL A 324 -5.24 3.55 -17.06
CA VAL A 324 -5.34 2.29 -17.81
C VAL A 324 -6.24 2.52 -19.02
N THR A 325 -5.72 2.22 -20.21
CA THR A 325 -6.47 2.25 -21.48
C THR A 325 -6.75 0.85 -22.02
N THR A 326 -6.37 -0.19 -21.28
CA THR A 326 -6.56 -1.60 -21.64
C THR A 326 -7.94 -2.09 -21.19
N ASP A 327 -8.55 -2.98 -21.96
CA ASP A 327 -9.80 -3.63 -21.59
C ASP A 327 -9.67 -4.49 -20.32
N TYR A 328 -10.77 -4.81 -19.66
CA TYR A 328 -10.80 -5.72 -18.51
C TYR A 328 -10.47 -7.15 -18.92
N LEU A 329 -9.91 -7.95 -18.00
CA LEU A 329 -9.79 -9.40 -18.21
C LEU A 329 -11.17 -10.02 -18.43
N ASP A 330 -11.32 -10.85 -19.45
CA ASP A 330 -12.53 -11.61 -19.76
C ASP A 330 -12.33 -13.12 -19.52
N GLU A 331 -13.36 -13.93 -19.76
CA GLU A 331 -13.26 -15.38 -19.56
C GLU A 331 -12.28 -16.04 -20.53
N ASP A 332 -12.07 -15.48 -21.73
CA ASP A 332 -11.14 -16.03 -22.72
C ASP A 332 -9.68 -15.82 -22.26
N ASP A 333 -9.37 -14.67 -21.64
CA ASP A 333 -8.03 -14.38 -21.08
C ASP A 333 -7.63 -15.31 -19.90
N VAL A 334 -8.59 -15.99 -19.28
CA VAL A 334 -8.39 -16.88 -18.11
C VAL A 334 -9.00 -18.28 -18.30
N ALA A 335 -9.30 -18.67 -19.54
CA ALA A 335 -10.05 -19.88 -19.84
C ALA A 335 -9.35 -21.15 -19.33
N ASP A 336 -8.02 -21.19 -19.45
CA ASP A 336 -7.18 -22.28 -18.93
C ASP A 336 -7.31 -22.39 -17.41
N GLU A 337 -7.28 -21.29 -16.67
CA GLU A 337 -7.45 -21.27 -15.22
C GLU A 337 -8.84 -21.67 -14.77
N ILE A 338 -9.89 -21.29 -15.51
CA ILE A 338 -11.26 -21.72 -15.22
C ILE A 338 -11.35 -23.26 -15.32
N MET A 339 -10.67 -23.86 -16.30
CA MET A 339 -10.77 -25.29 -16.57
C MET A 339 -9.82 -26.15 -15.73
N PHE A 340 -8.63 -25.64 -15.44
CA PHE A 340 -7.50 -26.44 -14.94
C PHE A 340 -6.86 -25.92 -13.65
N SER A 341 -7.49 -24.98 -12.93
CA SER A 341 -6.99 -24.54 -11.63
C SER A 341 -6.90 -25.72 -10.64
N PRO A 342 -5.73 -25.94 -10.01
CA PRO A 342 -5.58 -26.98 -9.00
C PRO A 342 -6.14 -26.60 -7.62
N VAL A 343 -6.50 -25.32 -7.39
CA VAL A 343 -6.97 -24.84 -6.08
C VAL A 343 -8.44 -24.41 -6.07
N TYR A 344 -9.04 -24.14 -7.24
CA TYR A 344 -10.42 -23.69 -7.37
C TYR A 344 -11.20 -24.49 -8.41
N GLY A 345 -12.49 -24.71 -8.16
CA GLY A 345 -13.42 -25.15 -9.20
C GLY A 345 -13.74 -24.03 -10.20
N ALA A 346 -14.26 -24.41 -11.37
CA ALA A 346 -14.56 -23.49 -12.46
C ALA A 346 -15.51 -22.34 -12.03
N ASP A 347 -16.54 -22.63 -11.25
CA ASP A 347 -17.52 -21.63 -10.79
C ASP A 347 -16.91 -20.64 -9.80
N ALA A 348 -15.97 -21.10 -8.96
CA ALA A 348 -15.20 -20.25 -8.07
C ALA A 348 -14.28 -19.32 -8.87
N LYS A 349 -13.57 -19.83 -9.88
CA LYS A 349 -12.73 -19.01 -10.78
C LYS A 349 -13.53 -17.95 -11.53
N ARG A 350 -14.70 -18.29 -12.08
CA ARG A 350 -15.61 -17.31 -12.71
C ARG A 350 -16.08 -16.25 -11.72
N SER A 351 -16.39 -16.64 -10.48
CA SER A 351 -16.78 -15.70 -9.43
C SER A 351 -15.62 -14.74 -9.09
N LEU A 352 -14.40 -15.26 -8.92
CA LEU A 352 -13.20 -14.46 -8.65
C LEU A 352 -12.90 -13.49 -9.80
N LEU A 353 -13.04 -13.92 -11.05
CA LEU A 353 -12.90 -13.03 -12.21
C LEU A 353 -13.91 -11.88 -12.16
N LYS A 354 -15.19 -12.17 -11.92
CA LYS A 354 -16.24 -11.14 -11.80
C LYS A 354 -15.97 -10.15 -10.66
N ILE A 355 -15.50 -10.64 -9.52
CA ILE A 355 -15.11 -9.80 -8.38
C ILE A 355 -13.92 -8.90 -8.75
N PHE A 356 -12.90 -9.45 -9.40
CA PHE A 356 -11.75 -8.66 -9.85
C PHE A 356 -12.15 -7.61 -10.89
N GLN A 357 -13.00 -7.94 -11.86
CA GLN A 357 -13.58 -6.98 -12.81
C GLN A 357 -14.36 -5.87 -12.07
N ALA A 358 -15.13 -6.21 -11.04
CA ALA A 358 -15.82 -5.22 -10.22
C ALA A 358 -14.83 -4.30 -9.50
N GLN A 359 -13.72 -4.84 -8.96
CA GLN A 359 -12.65 -4.06 -8.35
C GLN A 359 -11.95 -3.13 -9.37
N CYS A 360 -11.72 -3.59 -10.60
CA CYS A 360 -11.19 -2.76 -11.69
C CYS A 360 -12.12 -1.57 -12.00
N ARG A 361 -13.43 -1.82 -12.15
CA ARG A 361 -14.43 -0.76 -12.36
C ARG A 361 -14.48 0.22 -11.18
N LEU A 362 -14.41 -0.29 -9.95
CA LEU A 362 -14.35 0.54 -8.75
C LEU A 362 -13.09 1.40 -8.74
N ALA A 363 -11.92 0.84 -9.05
CA ALA A 363 -10.65 1.56 -9.10
C ALA A 363 -10.68 2.74 -10.07
N VAL A 364 -11.35 2.61 -11.22
CA VAL A 364 -11.56 3.72 -12.17
C VAL A 364 -12.38 4.85 -11.55
N ILE A 365 -13.41 4.53 -10.75
CA ILE A 365 -14.18 5.54 -10.01
C ILE A 365 -13.32 6.17 -8.90
N LEU A 366 -12.51 5.35 -8.21
CA LEU A 366 -11.61 5.80 -7.15
C LEU A 366 -10.58 6.82 -7.63
N THR A 367 -10.13 6.79 -8.89
CA THR A 367 -9.27 7.86 -9.46
C THR A 367 -9.93 9.24 -9.28
N GLY A 368 -11.23 9.33 -9.53
CA GLY A 368 -11.99 10.56 -9.33
C GLY A 368 -12.16 10.93 -7.86
N VAL A 369 -12.44 9.94 -7.01
CA VAL A 369 -12.57 10.12 -5.55
C VAL A 369 -11.26 10.63 -4.95
N ILE A 370 -10.15 9.97 -5.28
CA ILE A 370 -8.81 10.30 -4.76
C ILE A 370 -8.40 11.71 -5.20
N SER A 371 -8.64 12.06 -6.46
CA SER A 371 -8.35 13.40 -7.00
C SER A 371 -9.06 14.52 -6.22
N ILE A 372 -10.24 14.26 -5.65
CA ILE A 372 -11.01 15.26 -4.90
C ILE A 372 -10.67 15.21 -3.42
N ALA A 373 -10.72 14.03 -2.81
CA ALA A 373 -10.52 13.86 -1.38
C ALA A 373 -9.10 14.28 -0.94
N PHE A 374 -8.08 14.03 -1.77
CA PHE A 374 -6.68 14.19 -1.37
C PHE A 374 -5.96 15.41 -1.94
N THR A 375 -6.59 16.20 -2.82
CA THR A 375 -6.12 17.58 -3.12
C THR A 375 -6.29 18.52 -1.91
N SER A 376 -7.06 18.09 -0.89
CA SER A 376 -7.30 18.81 0.37
C SER A 376 -6.23 18.51 1.46
N SER A 377 -5.35 17.53 1.25
CA SER A 377 -4.38 17.03 2.25
C SER A 377 -3.13 17.89 2.41
N ASP A 378 -2.95 18.91 1.58
CA ASP A 378 -1.93 19.94 1.77
C ASP A 378 -2.35 21.01 2.79
N GLY A 379 -3.43 20.77 3.54
CA GLY A 379 -4.03 21.75 4.45
C GLY A 379 -4.66 22.94 3.73
N TYR A 380 -4.68 22.90 2.40
CA TYR A 380 -5.21 23.93 1.51
C TYR A 380 -6.54 23.48 0.94
N VAL A 381 -7.61 24.12 1.39
CA VAL A 381 -8.88 24.12 0.68
C VAL A 381 -8.92 25.43 -0.11
N PRO A 382 -9.03 25.41 -1.45
CA PRO A 382 -9.14 26.64 -2.22
C PRO A 382 -10.39 27.40 -1.77
N ARG A 383 -10.27 28.72 -1.56
CA ARG A 383 -11.45 29.58 -1.47
C ARG A 383 -12.07 29.65 -2.86
N LEU A 384 -13.22 29.01 -3.02
CA LEU A 384 -13.89 28.90 -4.31
C LEU A 384 -14.85 30.08 -4.50
N SER A 385 -15.01 30.51 -5.76
CA SER A 385 -16.18 31.31 -6.13
C SER A 385 -17.46 30.48 -5.99
N TRP A 386 -18.63 31.12 -5.95
CA TRP A 386 -19.91 30.40 -5.95
C TRP A 386 -20.01 29.38 -7.10
N GLN A 387 -19.57 29.76 -8.30
CA GLN A 387 -19.53 28.88 -9.46
C GLN A 387 -18.56 27.70 -9.25
N GLY A 388 -17.36 27.95 -8.70
CA GLY A 388 -16.38 26.91 -8.40
C GLY A 388 -16.86 25.93 -7.31
N LEU A 389 -17.58 26.43 -6.31
CA LEU A 389 -18.21 25.60 -5.28
C LEU A 389 -19.31 24.71 -5.89
N GLN A 390 -20.20 25.28 -6.71
CA GLN A 390 -21.25 24.53 -7.40
C GLN A 390 -20.66 23.42 -8.28
N GLN A 391 -19.58 23.71 -9.02
CA GLN A 391 -18.87 22.70 -9.82
C GLN A 391 -18.26 21.60 -8.96
N SER A 392 -17.67 21.95 -7.82
CA SER A 392 -17.06 20.98 -6.90
C SER A 392 -18.11 20.07 -6.27
N LEU A 393 -19.23 20.63 -5.78
CA LEU A 393 -20.35 19.86 -5.25
C LEU A 393 -20.98 18.95 -6.32
N ALA A 394 -21.19 19.46 -7.54
CA ALA A 394 -21.71 18.65 -8.64
C ALA A 394 -20.77 17.49 -9.03
N ARG A 395 -19.45 17.70 -8.92
CA ARG A 395 -18.45 16.65 -9.15
C ARG A 395 -18.52 15.56 -8.07
N VAL A 396 -18.70 15.93 -6.81
CA VAL A 396 -18.92 14.98 -5.71
C VAL A 396 -20.17 14.15 -5.96
N GLU A 397 -21.31 14.79 -6.26
CA GLU A 397 -22.58 14.08 -6.52
C GLU A 397 -22.48 13.13 -7.71
N ARG A 398 -21.80 13.53 -8.79
CA ARG A 398 -21.55 12.65 -9.95
C ARG A 398 -20.77 11.39 -9.54
N LEU A 399 -19.77 11.51 -8.68
CA LEU A 399 -19.01 10.34 -8.20
C LEU A 399 -19.85 9.45 -7.28
N LYS A 400 -20.68 10.04 -6.41
CA LYS A 400 -21.65 9.27 -5.59
C LYS A 400 -22.62 8.48 -6.47
N SER A 401 -23.18 9.09 -7.53
CA SER A 401 -24.06 8.39 -8.47
C SER A 401 -23.33 7.26 -9.19
N ARG A 402 -22.07 7.45 -9.61
CA ARG A 402 -21.26 6.39 -10.23
C ARG A 402 -20.99 5.24 -9.28
N LEU A 403 -20.71 5.53 -8.00
CA LEU A 403 -20.56 4.50 -6.97
C LEU A 403 -21.87 3.73 -6.77
N ALA A 404 -23.02 4.42 -6.70
CA ALA A 404 -24.32 3.79 -6.56
C ALA A 404 -24.64 2.84 -7.74
N LEU A 405 -24.43 3.30 -8.98
CA LEU A 405 -24.59 2.48 -10.18
C LEU A 405 -23.67 1.25 -10.15
N TRP A 406 -22.40 1.44 -9.76
CA TRP A 406 -21.46 0.33 -9.61
C TRP A 406 -21.98 -0.71 -8.60
N LYS A 407 -22.58 -0.27 -7.48
CA LYS A 407 -23.14 -1.19 -6.48
C LYS A 407 -24.30 -2.00 -7.07
N ASP A 408 -25.23 -1.34 -7.74
CA ASP A 408 -26.39 -1.99 -8.34
C ASP A 408 -25.98 -3.04 -9.38
N GLU A 409 -24.96 -2.74 -10.20
CA GLU A 409 -24.40 -3.68 -11.17
C GLU A 409 -23.74 -4.90 -10.50
N VAL A 410 -22.98 -4.69 -9.42
CA VAL A 410 -22.27 -5.76 -8.72
C VAL A 410 -23.23 -6.68 -7.97
N ASP A 411 -24.25 -6.13 -7.32
CA ASP A 411 -25.27 -6.90 -6.59
C ASP A 411 -26.01 -7.89 -7.52
N VAL A 412 -26.12 -7.59 -8.82
CA VAL A 412 -26.72 -8.48 -9.83
C VAL A 412 -25.73 -9.56 -10.31
N GLN A 413 -24.44 -9.23 -10.43
CA GLN A 413 -23.45 -10.09 -11.10
C GLN A 413 -22.68 -11.02 -10.15
N VAL A 414 -22.50 -10.61 -8.90
CA VAL A 414 -21.64 -11.28 -7.92
C VAL A 414 -22.51 -11.86 -6.80
N PRO A 415 -22.54 -13.20 -6.60
CA PRO A 415 -23.29 -13.79 -5.51
C PRO A 415 -22.71 -13.34 -4.15
N MET A 416 -23.60 -12.94 -3.24
CA MET A 416 -23.23 -12.40 -1.91
C MET A 416 -22.59 -13.42 -0.97
N HIS A 417 -22.86 -14.72 -1.19
CA HIS A 417 -22.35 -15.81 -0.35
C HIS A 417 -22.01 -17.02 -1.21
N ASN A 418 -20.80 -17.57 -1.01
CA ASN A 418 -20.39 -18.84 -1.60
C ASN A 418 -20.05 -19.86 -0.51
N PRO A 419 -20.93 -20.84 -0.24
CA PRO A 419 -20.73 -21.81 0.84
C PRO A 419 -19.55 -22.77 0.61
N GLN A 420 -19.01 -22.85 -0.62
CA GLN A 420 -17.93 -23.78 -0.95
C GLN A 420 -16.54 -23.16 -0.75
N HIS A 421 -16.41 -21.84 -0.84
CA HIS A 421 -15.12 -21.15 -0.79
C HIS A 421 -15.21 -19.86 0.04
N GLU A 422 -14.84 -19.97 1.31
CA GLU A 422 -14.85 -18.86 2.29
C GLU A 422 -14.08 -17.61 1.82
N ILE A 423 -12.99 -17.81 1.07
CA ILE A 423 -12.17 -16.74 0.50
C ILE A 423 -12.94 -15.86 -0.49
N ILE A 424 -13.95 -16.39 -1.18
CA ILE A 424 -14.81 -15.57 -2.04
C ILE A 424 -15.56 -14.57 -1.17
N ASP A 425 -16.14 -15.01 -0.05
CA ASP A 425 -16.84 -14.13 0.88
C ASP A 425 -15.88 -13.09 1.49
N VAL A 426 -14.62 -13.47 1.79
CA VAL A 426 -13.56 -12.53 2.22
C VAL A 426 -13.40 -11.42 1.19
N ILE A 427 -13.18 -11.76 -0.08
CA ILE A 427 -12.87 -10.77 -1.13
C ILE A 427 -14.10 -9.93 -1.48
N VAL A 428 -15.30 -10.51 -1.46
CA VAL A 428 -16.56 -9.78 -1.60
C VAL A 428 -16.67 -8.72 -0.50
N ASN A 429 -16.48 -9.11 0.76
CA ASN A 429 -16.53 -8.17 1.89
C ASN A 429 -15.44 -7.09 1.81
N LEU A 430 -14.21 -7.44 1.41
CA LEU A 430 -13.16 -6.46 1.14
C LEU A 430 -13.59 -5.46 0.06
N THR A 431 -14.20 -5.95 -1.03
CA THR A 431 -14.64 -5.12 -2.16
C THR A 431 -15.72 -4.13 -1.73
N TYR A 432 -16.71 -4.57 -0.95
CA TYR A 432 -17.71 -3.65 -0.37
C TYR A 432 -17.11 -2.70 0.66
N MET A 433 -16.12 -3.14 1.45
CA MET A 433 -15.40 -2.26 2.38
C MET A 433 -14.70 -1.11 1.65
N TYR A 434 -14.06 -1.37 0.50
CA TYR A 434 -13.48 -0.31 -0.34
C TYR A 434 -14.56 0.64 -0.86
N TYR A 435 -15.68 0.11 -1.34
CA TYR A 435 -16.81 0.92 -1.77
C TYR A 435 -17.35 1.84 -0.66
N GLN A 436 -17.55 1.33 0.55
CA GLN A 436 -18.07 2.15 1.67
C GLN A 436 -17.07 3.23 2.09
N ASN A 437 -15.77 2.91 2.14
CA ASN A 437 -14.76 3.92 2.45
C ASN A 437 -14.67 5.01 1.39
N ALA A 438 -14.88 4.68 0.11
CA ALA A 438 -14.96 5.69 -0.96
C ALA A 438 -16.14 6.66 -0.77
N ARG A 439 -17.30 6.14 -0.36
CA ARG A 439 -18.47 6.98 -0.01
C ARG A 439 -18.20 7.88 1.19
N MET A 440 -17.53 7.35 2.22
CA MET A 440 -17.15 8.14 3.39
C MET A 440 -16.17 9.25 3.01
N ALA A 441 -15.13 8.96 2.23
CA ALA A 441 -14.17 9.96 1.77
C ALA A 441 -14.83 11.12 0.99
N LEU A 442 -15.78 10.81 0.10
CA LEU A 442 -16.57 11.84 -0.58
C LEU A 442 -17.43 12.65 0.38
N SER A 443 -18.05 12.00 1.36
CA SER A 443 -18.89 12.64 2.37
C SER A 443 -18.09 13.57 3.29
N HIS A 444 -16.88 13.17 3.67
CA HIS A 444 -15.93 14.00 4.43
C HIS A 444 -15.50 15.22 3.63
N HIS A 445 -15.12 15.05 2.36
CA HIS A 445 -14.77 16.16 1.50
C HIS A 445 -15.95 17.11 1.27
N GLN A 446 -17.16 16.59 1.06
CA GLN A 446 -18.36 17.41 0.90
C GLN A 446 -18.66 18.22 2.17
N THR A 447 -18.51 17.61 3.35
CA THR A 447 -18.63 18.30 4.64
C THR A 447 -17.63 19.46 4.72
N LEU A 448 -16.37 19.21 4.35
CA LEU A 448 -15.32 20.23 4.35
C LEU A 448 -15.67 21.41 3.43
N LEU A 449 -16.17 21.14 2.22
CA LEU A 449 -16.62 22.18 1.29
C LEU A 449 -17.77 23.02 1.86
N VAL A 450 -18.75 22.34 2.47
CA VAL A 450 -19.93 23.01 3.06
C VAL A 450 -19.50 23.90 4.23
N GLU A 451 -18.65 23.40 5.12
CA GLU A 451 -18.18 24.14 6.28
C GLU A 451 -17.32 25.36 5.89
N GLU A 452 -16.44 25.21 4.90
CA GLU A 452 -15.58 26.30 4.42
C GLU A 452 -16.39 27.43 3.75
N HIS A 453 -17.54 27.10 3.17
CA HIS A 453 -18.37 28.05 2.42
C HIS A 453 -19.76 28.24 3.04
N VAL A 454 -19.89 28.03 4.35
CA VAL A 454 -21.19 28.09 5.06
C VAL A 454 -21.88 29.44 4.88
N GLU A 455 -21.13 30.54 4.83
CA GLU A 455 -21.67 31.90 4.60
C GLU A 455 -22.30 32.07 3.21
N MET A 456 -21.76 31.38 2.20
CA MET A 456 -22.30 31.38 0.84
C MET A 456 -23.49 30.45 0.68
N ILE A 457 -23.48 29.30 1.38
CA ILE A 457 -24.53 28.27 1.28
C ILE A 457 -25.75 28.63 2.15
N GLN A 458 -25.53 29.32 3.27
CA GLN A 458 -26.55 29.81 4.19
C GLN A 458 -27.47 28.68 4.69
N GLU A 459 -28.78 28.89 4.66
CA GLU A 459 -29.81 27.98 5.19
C GLU A 459 -29.78 26.57 4.54
N ARG A 460 -29.27 26.46 3.30
CA ARG A 460 -29.16 25.16 2.60
C ARG A 460 -28.12 24.24 3.22
N SER A 461 -27.21 24.75 4.05
CA SER A 461 -26.14 23.97 4.68
C SER A 461 -26.71 22.85 5.54
N ALA A 462 -27.79 23.11 6.28
CA ALA A 462 -28.45 22.11 7.12
C ALA A 462 -29.02 20.94 6.30
N THR A 463 -29.70 21.24 5.18
CA THR A 463 -30.24 20.22 4.28
C THR A 463 -29.13 19.37 3.64
N ILE A 464 -28.03 19.99 3.22
CA ILE A 464 -26.89 19.28 2.64
C ILE A 464 -26.24 18.38 3.70
N LEU A 465 -25.98 18.90 4.92
CA LEU A 465 -25.42 18.12 6.03
C LEU A 465 -26.31 16.94 6.42
N LEU A 466 -27.65 17.10 6.36
CA LEU A 466 -28.58 15.98 6.60
C LEU A 466 -28.45 14.88 5.54
N GLY A 467 -28.28 15.26 4.27
CA GLY A 467 -28.00 14.31 3.19
C GLY A 467 -26.69 13.55 3.42
N ILE A 468 -25.62 14.29 3.75
CA ILE A 468 -24.31 13.71 4.08
C ILE A 468 -24.40 12.78 5.28
N ALA A 469 -25.16 13.15 6.31
CA ALA A 469 -25.36 12.34 7.50
C ALA A 469 -25.97 10.97 7.16
N LYS A 470 -26.98 10.93 6.30
CA LYS A 470 -27.60 9.67 5.82
C LYS A 470 -26.59 8.79 5.09
N ASP A 471 -25.74 9.38 4.25
CA ASP A 471 -24.68 8.67 3.54
C ASP A 471 -23.62 8.08 4.49
N LEU A 472 -23.14 8.87 5.46
CA LEU A 472 -22.18 8.43 6.46
C LEU A 472 -22.76 7.31 7.33
N GLN A 473 -24.00 7.46 7.80
CA GLN A 473 -24.67 6.47 8.64
C GLN A 473 -24.86 5.14 7.90
N SER A 474 -25.31 5.20 6.64
CA SER A 474 -25.44 4.03 5.76
C SER A 474 -24.10 3.32 5.59
N SER A 475 -23.03 4.07 5.30
CA SER A 475 -21.68 3.51 5.07
C SER A 475 -21.12 2.86 6.34
N MET A 476 -21.27 3.54 7.48
CA MET A 476 -20.80 3.06 8.78
C MET A 476 -21.52 1.78 9.24
N SER A 477 -22.83 1.67 8.98
CA SER A 477 -23.60 0.45 9.28
C SER A 477 -23.01 -0.77 8.55
N HIS A 478 -22.74 -0.64 7.25
CA HIS A 478 -22.14 -1.72 6.46
C HIS A 478 -20.71 -2.04 6.91
N LEU A 479 -19.87 -1.03 7.19
CA LEU A 479 -18.53 -1.27 7.70
C LEU A 479 -18.54 -2.03 9.03
N THR A 480 -19.47 -1.70 9.92
CA THR A 480 -19.63 -2.41 11.20
C THR A 480 -20.05 -3.87 11.00
N GLN A 481 -20.92 -4.15 10.01
CA GLN A 481 -21.27 -5.52 9.63
C GLN A 481 -20.07 -6.27 9.04
N THR A 482 -19.25 -5.61 8.21
CA THR A 482 -18.00 -6.18 7.70
C THR A 482 -17.01 -6.49 8.83
N MET A 483 -16.90 -5.63 9.84
CA MET A 483 -16.08 -5.91 11.03
C MET A 483 -16.62 -7.10 11.82
N ALA A 484 -17.95 -7.22 11.98
CA ALA A 484 -18.56 -8.38 12.62
C ALA A 484 -18.24 -9.69 11.87
N PHE A 485 -18.29 -9.64 10.55
CA PHE A 485 -17.95 -10.77 9.69
C PHE A 485 -16.49 -11.21 9.86
N PHE A 486 -15.53 -10.28 9.82
CA PHE A 486 -14.12 -10.62 10.06
C PHE A 486 -13.84 -11.05 11.50
N ALA A 487 -14.48 -10.44 12.50
CA ALA A 487 -14.36 -10.82 13.91
C ALA A 487 -14.86 -12.25 14.17
N SER A 488 -15.92 -12.68 13.47
CA SER A 488 -16.50 -14.01 13.63
C SER A 488 -15.63 -15.15 13.09
N ARG A 489 -14.65 -14.84 12.24
CA ARG A 489 -13.69 -15.81 11.75
C ARG A 489 -12.60 -15.96 12.78
N HIS A 490 -12.40 -17.16 13.31
CA HIS A 490 -11.38 -17.42 14.33
C HIS A 490 -10.01 -17.78 13.73
N LEU A 491 -9.71 -17.30 12.52
CA LEU A 491 -8.49 -17.63 11.78
C LEU A 491 -7.77 -16.33 11.38
N PRO A 492 -6.71 -15.94 12.11
CA PRO A 492 -5.91 -14.75 11.77
C PRO A 492 -5.39 -14.76 10.33
N GLU A 493 -5.03 -15.95 9.82
CA GLU A 493 -4.59 -16.14 8.42
C GLU A 493 -5.62 -15.67 7.38
N SER A 494 -6.89 -15.56 7.76
CA SER A 494 -8.00 -15.17 6.88
C SER A 494 -8.33 -13.69 6.90
N ILE A 495 -7.76 -12.90 7.83
CA ILE A 495 -7.99 -11.46 7.94
C ILE A 495 -6.88 -10.73 7.19
N PRO A 496 -7.15 -10.15 6.01
CA PRO A 496 -6.13 -9.41 5.28
C PRO A 496 -5.70 -8.16 6.04
N LEU A 497 -4.42 -7.82 5.99
CA LEU A 497 -3.86 -6.60 6.59
C LEU A 497 -4.63 -5.32 6.20
N SER A 498 -5.27 -5.29 5.02
CA SER A 498 -6.12 -4.16 4.61
C SER A 498 -7.30 -3.92 5.56
N VAL A 499 -7.87 -4.95 6.20
CA VAL A 499 -8.98 -4.81 7.15
C VAL A 499 -8.57 -3.92 8.33
N LEU A 500 -7.34 -4.07 8.84
CA LEU A 500 -6.80 -3.18 9.87
C LEU A 500 -6.81 -1.72 9.41
N ALA A 501 -6.38 -1.46 8.18
CA ALA A 501 -6.33 -0.09 7.65
C ALA A 501 -7.70 0.60 7.62
N TYR A 502 -8.81 -0.16 7.55
CA TYR A 502 -10.18 0.38 7.55
C TYR A 502 -10.92 0.23 8.89
N CYS A 503 -10.29 -0.36 9.91
CA CYS A 503 -10.91 -0.61 11.21
C CYS A 503 -10.95 0.64 12.11
N GLY A 504 -10.08 1.63 11.86
CA GLY A 504 -9.96 2.83 12.70
C GLY A 504 -11.26 3.62 12.83
N THR A 505 -11.88 4.01 11.72
CA THR A 505 -13.13 4.78 11.76
C THR A 505 -14.28 4.04 12.44
N PRO A 506 -14.56 2.76 12.10
CA PRO A 506 -15.58 2.00 12.81
C PRO A 506 -15.37 1.89 14.32
N LEU A 507 -14.12 1.67 14.76
CA LEU A 507 -13.77 1.58 16.17
C LEU A 507 -14.05 2.90 16.90
N ILE A 508 -13.50 4.02 16.40
CA ILE A 508 -13.63 5.33 17.05
C ILE A 508 -15.09 5.79 17.11
N LEU A 509 -15.84 5.64 16.02
CA LEU A 509 -17.24 6.05 15.98
C LEU A 509 -18.12 5.15 16.87
N SER A 510 -17.82 3.85 16.97
CA SER A 510 -18.52 2.94 17.89
C SER A 510 -18.25 3.30 19.35
N ALA A 511 -17.01 3.69 19.68
CA ALA A 511 -16.67 4.16 21.03
C ALA A 511 -17.45 5.45 21.38
N ILE A 512 -17.49 6.43 20.47
CA ILE A 512 -18.28 7.66 20.66
C ILE A 512 -19.77 7.33 20.86
N ASP A 513 -20.34 6.46 20.02
CA ASP A 513 -21.73 6.06 20.12
C ASP A 513 -22.05 5.44 21.48
N MET A 514 -21.20 4.54 21.96
CA MET A 514 -21.38 3.89 23.24
C MET A 514 -21.29 4.92 24.40
N HIS A 515 -20.37 5.89 24.36
CA HIS A 515 -20.28 6.97 25.37
C HIS A 515 -21.46 7.97 25.35
N LEU A 516 -22.09 8.16 24.19
CA LEU A 516 -23.25 9.02 23.98
C LEU A 516 -24.59 8.28 24.19
N SER A 517 -24.55 7.00 24.59
CA SER A 517 -25.76 6.18 24.75
C SER A 517 -26.71 6.79 25.79
N PRO A 518 -28.00 6.99 25.43
CA PRO A 518 -28.95 7.62 26.33
C PRO A 518 -29.43 6.69 27.46
N SER A 519 -29.20 5.37 27.33
CA SER A 519 -29.53 4.36 28.33
C SER A 519 -28.47 3.27 28.39
N TYR A 520 -28.46 2.53 29.51
CA TYR A 520 -27.61 1.36 29.70
C TYR A 520 -27.86 0.26 28.65
N THR A 521 -29.13 0.02 28.29
CA THR A 521 -29.49 -0.98 27.26
C THR A 521 -28.97 -0.62 25.87
N HIS A 522 -29.02 0.67 25.49
CA HIS A 522 -28.42 1.13 24.24
C HIS A 522 -26.89 1.05 24.26
N SER A 523 -26.27 1.28 25.42
CA SER A 523 -24.83 1.12 25.61
C SER A 523 -24.38 -0.32 25.37
N LEU A 524 -25.09 -1.31 25.94
CA LEU A 524 -24.82 -2.73 25.71
C LEU A 524 -24.95 -3.13 24.23
N ASN A 525 -26.00 -2.67 23.54
CA ASN A 525 -26.17 -2.96 22.12
C ASN A 525 -25.05 -2.35 21.26
N ARG A 526 -24.58 -1.15 21.60
CA ARG A 526 -23.47 -0.46 20.91
C ARG A 526 -22.09 -1.05 21.25
N GLN A 527 -21.98 -1.73 22.40
CA GLN A 527 -20.76 -2.41 22.82
C GLN A 527 -20.38 -3.57 21.89
N HIS A 528 -21.35 -4.28 21.31
CA HIS A 528 -21.08 -5.36 20.37
C HIS A 528 -20.28 -4.90 19.14
N SER A 529 -20.63 -3.75 18.56
CA SER A 529 -19.89 -3.16 17.43
C SER A 529 -18.45 -2.84 17.81
N LEU A 530 -18.23 -2.28 19.00
CA LEU A 530 -16.90 -1.99 19.52
C LEU A 530 -16.10 -3.29 19.72
N ASN A 531 -16.72 -4.31 20.32
CA ASN A 531 -16.08 -5.61 20.55
C ASN A 531 -15.65 -6.28 19.25
N ASN A 532 -16.46 -6.21 18.19
CA ASN A 532 -16.10 -6.77 16.88
C ASN A 532 -14.84 -6.09 16.30
N CYS A 533 -14.76 -4.76 16.36
CA CYS A 533 -13.57 -4.04 15.92
C CYS A 533 -12.33 -4.41 16.75
N THR A 534 -12.47 -4.50 18.08
CA THR A 534 -11.38 -4.92 18.97
C THR A 534 -10.91 -6.34 18.67
N GLU A 535 -11.85 -7.26 18.39
CA GLU A 535 -11.54 -8.64 18.04
C GLU A 535 -10.77 -8.75 16.72
N VAL A 536 -11.15 -7.97 15.70
CA VAL A 536 -10.36 -7.88 14.45
C VAL A 536 -8.93 -7.44 14.73
N ILE A 537 -8.73 -6.42 15.57
CA ILE A 537 -7.39 -5.94 15.94
C ILE A 537 -6.62 -7.02 16.71
N ARG A 538 -7.27 -7.70 17.65
CA ARG A 538 -6.67 -8.78 18.46
C ARG A 538 -6.17 -9.92 17.57
N GLN A 539 -7.01 -10.41 16.66
CA GLN A 539 -6.61 -11.48 15.73
C GLN A 539 -5.50 -11.03 14.78
N SER A 540 -5.58 -9.81 14.27
CA SER A 540 -4.55 -9.28 13.37
C SER A 540 -3.17 -9.16 14.04
N ARG A 541 -3.13 -8.97 15.35
CA ARG A 541 -1.87 -8.94 16.14
C ARG A 541 -1.13 -10.28 16.11
N GLU A 542 -1.86 -11.39 16.00
CA GLU A 542 -1.25 -12.73 15.90
C GLU A 542 -0.56 -12.94 14.55
N ALA A 543 -0.98 -12.22 13.51
CA ALA A 543 -0.48 -12.36 12.14
C ALA A 543 0.49 -11.25 11.71
N TYR A 544 0.35 -10.03 12.25
CA TYR A 544 1.06 -8.84 11.78
C TYR A 544 1.68 -8.04 12.93
N ASP A 545 3.00 -7.88 12.91
CA ASP A 545 3.79 -7.09 13.86
C ASP A 545 3.42 -5.59 13.84
N VAL A 546 3.10 -5.06 12.66
CA VAL A 546 2.69 -3.64 12.46
C VAL A 546 1.40 -3.28 13.23
N THR A 547 0.64 -4.27 13.72
CA THR A 547 -0.57 -4.04 14.52
C THR A 547 -0.30 -3.25 15.80
N GLU A 548 0.90 -3.33 16.36
CA GLU A 548 1.27 -2.55 17.56
C GLU A 548 1.31 -1.04 17.28
N LEU A 549 1.89 -0.63 16.14
CA LEU A 549 1.88 0.77 15.71
C LEU A 549 0.46 1.27 15.47
N PHE A 550 -0.38 0.45 14.83
CA PHE A 550 -1.79 0.76 14.64
C PHE A 550 -2.52 0.95 15.98
N SER A 551 -2.28 0.04 16.94
CA SER A 551 -2.87 0.09 18.28
C SER A 551 -2.47 1.36 19.02
N ASN A 552 -1.18 1.72 19.01
CA ASN A 552 -0.68 2.93 19.65
C ASN A 552 -1.30 4.21 19.06
N GLY A 553 -1.38 4.30 17.73
CA GLY A 553 -2.03 5.42 17.05
C GLY A 553 -3.52 5.53 17.41
N THR A 554 -4.21 4.39 17.40
CA THR A 554 -5.63 4.27 17.76
C THR A 554 -5.90 4.73 19.20
N ASN A 555 -5.02 4.42 20.15
CA ASN A 555 -5.17 4.82 21.54
C ASN A 555 -5.17 6.35 21.72
N HIS A 556 -4.27 7.05 21.03
CA HIS A 556 -4.26 8.52 21.04
C HIS A 556 -5.55 9.10 20.45
N ILE A 557 -6.11 8.49 19.40
CA ILE A 557 -7.37 8.93 18.80
C ILE A 557 -8.55 8.66 19.73
N LEU A 558 -8.60 7.51 20.41
CA LEU A 558 -9.64 7.21 21.40
C LEU A 558 -9.64 8.22 22.54
N GLN A 559 -8.45 8.61 23.04
CA GLN A 559 -8.34 9.65 24.06
C GLN A 559 -8.82 11.01 23.54
N LEU A 560 -8.49 11.36 22.30
CA LEU A 560 -8.99 12.57 21.64
C LEU A 560 -10.53 12.54 21.50
N ALA A 561 -11.08 11.43 21.02
CA ALA A 561 -12.51 11.20 20.86
C ALA A 561 -13.25 11.31 22.19
N TYR A 562 -12.71 10.73 23.26
CA TYR A 562 -13.23 10.85 24.60
C TYR A 562 -13.26 12.32 25.05
N THR A 563 -12.15 13.03 24.88
CA THR A 563 -12.02 14.45 25.28
C THR A 563 -13.03 15.33 24.55
N ILE A 564 -13.17 15.18 23.23
CA ILE A 564 -14.17 15.91 22.43
C ILE A 564 -15.59 15.53 22.88
N THR A 565 -15.82 14.25 23.18
CA THR A 565 -17.14 13.78 23.62
C THR A 565 -17.56 14.42 24.95
N GLN A 566 -16.65 14.50 25.93
CA GLN A 566 -16.94 15.11 27.23
C GLN A 566 -17.12 16.63 27.15
N ASN A 567 -16.25 17.31 26.40
CA ASN A 567 -16.21 18.78 26.40
C ASN A 567 -17.21 19.43 25.43
N LEU A 568 -17.59 18.72 24.36
CA LEU A 568 -18.38 19.30 23.27
C LEU A 568 -19.68 18.53 23.00
N PHE A 569 -19.63 17.21 22.89
CA PHE A 569 -20.81 16.44 22.46
C PHE A 569 -21.82 16.22 23.59
N ARG A 570 -21.36 16.10 24.84
CA ARG A 570 -22.25 15.98 26.01
C ARG A 570 -22.84 17.33 26.38
N ASP A 571 -24.02 17.61 25.84
CA ASP A 571 -24.79 18.80 26.18
C ASP A 571 -25.82 18.45 27.27
N THR A 572 -25.50 18.73 28.54
CA THR A 572 -26.36 18.39 29.69
C THR A 572 -27.56 19.33 29.86
N ASN A 573 -27.59 20.45 29.13
CA ASN A 573 -28.49 21.56 29.42
C ASN A 573 -29.72 21.65 28.49
N ASN A 574 -29.82 20.82 27.45
CA ASN A 574 -30.95 20.85 26.51
C ASN A 574 -32.00 19.76 26.84
N PRO A 575 -33.29 20.13 27.04
CA PRO A 575 -34.35 19.15 27.23
C PRO A 575 -34.55 18.28 25.97
N PRO A 576 -35.07 17.04 26.10
CA PRO A 576 -35.35 16.19 24.95
C PRO A 576 -36.31 16.91 23.98
N SER A 577 -35.88 17.08 22.73
CA SER A 577 -36.76 17.63 21.69
C SER A 577 -37.92 16.67 21.42
N PRO A 578 -39.15 17.19 21.20
CA PRO A 578 -40.25 16.37 20.73
C PRO A 578 -39.92 15.75 19.38
N ALA A 579 -40.39 14.52 19.14
CA ALA A 579 -40.00 13.61 18.05
C ALA A 579 -40.26 14.12 16.60
N HIS A 580 -40.69 15.38 16.43
CA HIS A 580 -40.93 16.02 15.15
C HIS A 580 -40.04 17.26 15.01
N HIS A 581 -38.85 17.09 14.45
CA HIS A 581 -38.09 18.23 13.94
C HIS A 581 -38.57 18.58 12.53
N PRO A 582 -38.94 19.84 12.25
CA PRO A 582 -39.10 20.28 10.88
C PRO A 582 -37.74 20.23 10.18
N GLU A 583 -37.70 19.77 8.93
CA GLU A 583 -36.49 19.60 8.10
C GLU A 583 -35.64 20.87 7.90
N ASN A 584 -36.09 22.02 8.44
CA ASN A 584 -35.51 23.35 8.28
C ASN A 584 -35.05 24.03 9.59
N ALA A 585 -35.08 23.35 10.74
CA ALA A 585 -34.57 23.96 11.99
C ALA A 585 -33.03 23.82 12.11
N PRO A 586 -32.30 24.86 12.55
CA PRO A 586 -30.87 24.74 12.81
C PRO A 586 -30.58 23.68 13.88
N PHE A 587 -29.53 22.86 13.67
CA PHE A 587 -29.13 21.77 14.58
C PHE A 587 -28.64 22.25 15.96
N THR A 588 -28.68 23.56 16.24
CA THR A 588 -28.26 24.17 17.51
C THR A 588 -28.97 23.59 18.72
N ASN A 589 -30.26 23.24 18.58
CA ASN A 589 -31.09 22.66 19.65
C ASN A 589 -31.11 21.13 19.65
N LEU A 590 -30.32 20.48 18.78
CA LEU A 590 -30.27 19.02 18.71
C LEU A 590 -29.58 18.45 19.97
N ARG A 591 -30.25 17.50 20.63
CA ARG A 591 -29.64 16.71 21.70
C ARG A 591 -28.80 15.59 21.10
N VAL A 592 -27.53 15.55 21.48
CA VAL A 592 -26.57 14.58 20.96
C VAL A 592 -26.70 13.24 21.72
N THR A 593 -27.05 12.17 21.00
CA THR A 593 -27.24 10.81 21.55
C THR A 593 -26.54 9.72 20.73
N SER A 594 -25.79 10.14 19.71
CA SER A 594 -25.04 9.30 18.78
C SER A 594 -23.97 10.13 18.09
N TRP A 595 -22.95 9.48 17.51
CA TRP A 595 -21.93 10.16 16.72
C TRP A 595 -22.53 10.89 15.52
N ILE A 596 -23.65 10.41 14.96
CA ILE A 596 -24.29 11.07 13.81
C ILE A 596 -24.99 12.37 14.22
N HIS A 597 -25.59 12.44 15.42
CA HIS A 597 -26.09 13.70 15.98
C HIS A 597 -24.94 14.65 16.31
N ALA A 598 -23.82 14.11 16.83
CA ALA A 598 -22.61 14.89 17.07
C ALA A 598 -22.06 15.49 15.77
N PHE A 599 -22.06 14.73 14.67
CA PHE A 599 -21.72 15.21 13.33
C PHE A 599 -22.62 16.37 12.88
N LEU A 600 -23.94 16.21 12.97
CA LEU A 600 -24.89 17.25 12.53
C LEU A 600 -24.73 18.57 13.31
N LYS A 601 -24.46 18.46 14.62
CA LYS A 601 -24.30 19.63 15.50
C LYS A 601 -22.90 20.25 15.45
N HIS A 602 -21.86 19.42 15.28
CA HIS A 602 -20.45 19.80 15.33
C HIS A 602 -19.64 19.17 14.18
N PRO A 603 -19.96 19.48 12.92
CA PRO A 603 -19.35 18.83 11.75
C PRO A 603 -17.83 19.01 11.68
N ARG A 604 -17.31 20.16 12.10
CA ARG A 604 -15.86 20.42 12.15
C ARG A 604 -15.11 19.56 13.17
N ALA A 605 -15.72 19.28 14.32
CA ALA A 605 -15.14 18.41 15.34
C ALA A 605 -15.12 16.94 14.88
N TYR A 606 -16.15 16.52 14.14
CA TYR A 606 -16.14 15.24 13.45
C TYR A 606 -15.03 15.17 12.38
N LEU A 607 -14.87 16.21 11.55
CA LEU A 607 -13.78 16.28 10.57
C LEU A 607 -12.41 16.21 11.23
N LEU A 608 -12.21 16.86 12.37
CA LEU A 608 -10.98 16.77 13.16
C LEU A 608 -10.66 15.32 13.53
N LEU A 609 -11.65 14.58 14.06
CA LEU A 609 -11.48 13.16 14.39
C LEU A 609 -11.16 12.32 13.15
N SER A 610 -11.91 12.50 12.06
CA SER A 610 -11.68 11.78 10.82
C SER A 610 -10.27 12.03 10.27
N THR A 611 -9.81 13.28 10.21
CA THR A 611 -8.46 13.59 9.73
C THR A 611 -7.37 13.07 10.67
N CYS A 612 -7.62 13.01 11.97
CA CYS A 612 -6.69 12.40 12.92
C CYS A 612 -6.58 10.88 12.73
N ILE A 613 -7.71 10.21 12.44
CA ILE A 613 -7.72 8.79 12.05
C ILE A 613 -6.86 8.59 10.81
N ASP A 614 -7.13 9.34 9.74
CA ASP A 614 -6.39 9.26 8.48
C ASP A 614 -4.89 9.50 8.69
N SER A 615 -4.52 10.53 9.46
CA SER A 615 -3.11 10.85 9.77
C SER A 615 -2.42 9.73 10.56
N SER A 616 -3.11 9.13 11.53
CA SER A 616 -2.56 8.05 12.33
C SER A 616 -2.35 6.79 11.48
N LEU A 617 -3.28 6.47 10.58
CA LEU A 617 -3.13 5.35 9.64
C LEU A 617 -1.99 5.61 8.64
N ALA A 618 -1.83 6.87 8.24
CA ALA A 618 -0.79 7.30 7.33
C ALA A 618 0.60 7.34 7.97
N THR A 619 0.73 7.74 9.24
CA THR A 619 2.06 8.06 9.83
C THR A 619 2.36 7.34 11.14
N GLY A 620 1.42 6.57 11.67
CA GLY A 620 1.50 5.98 13.02
C GLY A 620 1.29 6.99 14.16
N HIS A 621 1.12 8.27 13.83
CA HIS A 621 1.07 9.36 14.79
C HIS A 621 -0.05 10.36 14.49
N LEU A 622 -0.51 11.06 15.52
CA LEU A 622 -1.36 12.24 15.36
C LEU A 622 -0.57 13.38 14.69
N PRO A 623 -1.23 14.30 13.97
CA PRO A 623 -0.56 15.44 13.34
C PRO A 623 0.14 16.33 14.39
N PRO A 624 1.49 16.47 14.38
CA PRO A 624 2.22 17.09 15.49
C PRO A 624 1.94 18.61 15.62
N ASP A 625 1.79 19.34 14.51
CA ASP A 625 1.67 20.81 14.55
C ASP A 625 0.35 21.36 14.00
N GLY A 626 -0.64 20.50 13.73
CA GLY A 626 -1.91 20.89 13.08
C GLY A 626 -1.76 21.49 11.69
N SER A 627 -0.54 21.73 11.20
CA SER A 627 -0.19 22.31 9.89
C SER A 627 -0.69 21.46 8.73
N PHE A 628 -0.80 20.15 8.93
CA PHE A 628 -1.38 19.19 7.99
C PHE A 628 -2.92 19.12 8.03
N LEU A 629 -3.57 19.77 9.01
CA LEU A 629 -5.02 19.88 9.07
C LEU A 629 -5.50 21.07 8.21
N PRO A 630 -6.65 20.96 7.52
CA PRO A 630 -7.31 22.12 6.91
C PRO A 630 -7.52 23.24 7.92
N ALA A 631 -7.38 24.50 7.49
CA ALA A 631 -7.41 25.66 8.39
C ALA A 631 -8.67 25.72 9.26
N ILE A 632 -9.85 25.47 8.67
CA ILE A 632 -11.15 25.46 9.36
C ILE A 632 -11.25 24.37 10.43
N VAL A 633 -10.62 23.22 10.20
CA VAL A 633 -10.56 22.10 11.15
C VAL A 633 -9.57 22.44 12.27
N ARG A 634 -8.39 22.99 11.93
CA ARG A 634 -7.37 23.40 12.90
C ARG A 634 -7.90 24.46 13.88
N GLN A 635 -8.66 25.43 13.39
CA GLN A 635 -9.28 26.47 14.22
C GLN A 635 -10.29 25.91 15.22
N THR A 636 -10.81 24.70 15.02
CA THR A 636 -11.70 24.06 16.00
C THR A 636 -10.95 23.42 17.17
N VAL A 637 -9.65 23.15 17.07
CA VAL A 637 -8.89 22.52 18.15
C VAL A 637 -8.94 23.33 19.45
N PRO A 638 -8.66 24.65 19.46
CA PRO A 638 -8.78 25.45 20.68
C PRO A 638 -10.22 25.58 21.18
N LEU A 639 -11.19 25.64 20.25
CA LEU A 639 -12.62 25.76 20.58
C LEU A 639 -13.19 24.46 21.20
N THR A 640 -12.62 23.31 20.85
CA THR A 640 -13.11 22.00 21.28
C THR A 640 -12.33 21.43 22.46
N LEU A 641 -11.03 21.69 22.55
CA LEU A 641 -10.14 21.14 23.58
C LEU A 641 -9.66 22.17 24.62
N GLY A 642 -9.93 23.46 24.41
CA GLY A 642 -9.42 24.53 25.28
C GLY A 642 -7.89 24.74 25.18
N VAL A 643 -7.22 24.02 24.27
CA VAL A 643 -5.76 24.06 24.07
C VAL A 643 -5.40 24.36 22.61
N ALA A 644 -4.29 25.06 22.40
CA ALA A 644 -3.87 25.52 21.07
C ALA A 644 -3.33 24.42 20.15
N ARG A 645 -3.03 23.23 20.70
CA ARG A 645 -2.46 22.08 20.00
C ARG A 645 -3.14 20.79 20.44
N LEU A 646 -3.05 19.76 19.61
CA LEU A 646 -3.51 18.43 20.01
C LEU A 646 -2.71 17.95 21.24
N PRO A 647 -3.35 17.37 22.28
CA PRO A 647 -2.70 17.06 23.56
C PRO A 647 -1.51 16.09 23.46
N TRP A 648 -1.43 15.34 22.36
CA TRP A 648 -0.44 14.28 22.13
C TRP A 648 0.47 14.57 20.92
N ALA A 649 0.71 15.85 20.63
CA ALA A 649 1.80 16.24 19.74
C ALA A 649 3.13 15.86 20.40
N ILE A 650 3.85 14.90 19.83
CA ILE A 650 5.19 14.53 20.32
C ILE A 650 6.10 15.74 20.10
N ASP A 651 6.57 16.37 21.18
CA ASP A 651 7.67 17.32 21.11
C ASP A 651 8.87 16.60 20.47
N ALA A 652 9.32 17.07 19.31
CA ALA A 652 10.53 16.55 18.69
C ALA A 652 11.67 16.62 19.74
N PRO A 653 12.39 15.51 20.01
CA PRO A 653 13.41 15.51 21.04
C PRO A 653 14.44 16.58 20.72
N THR A 654 14.54 17.58 21.60
CA THR A 654 15.62 18.56 21.55
C THR A 654 16.93 17.79 21.75
N PRO A 655 17.92 17.93 20.85
CA PRO A 655 19.19 17.23 21.04
C PRO A 655 19.83 17.77 22.32
N PRO A 656 20.24 16.90 23.27
CA PRO A 656 20.81 17.35 24.52
C PRO A 656 22.11 18.12 24.23
N VAL A 657 22.13 19.38 24.63
CA VAL A 657 23.33 20.20 24.64
C VAL A 657 24.28 19.60 25.67
N GLY A 658 25.41 19.06 25.17
CA GLY A 658 26.67 18.91 25.89
C GLY A 658 26.63 18.20 27.25
N GLY A 659 26.80 16.89 27.26
CA GLY A 659 27.11 16.12 28.48
C GLY A 659 27.88 14.85 28.14
N LYS A 660 29.05 14.66 28.75
CA LYS A 660 30.03 13.61 28.46
C LYS A 660 29.41 12.20 28.59
N ARG A 661 29.58 11.36 27.57
CA ARG A 661 29.27 9.91 27.62
C ARG A 661 30.16 9.23 28.67
N HIS A 662 29.58 8.80 29.78
CA HIS A 662 30.13 7.73 30.61
C HIS A 662 29.58 6.38 30.13
N ARG A 663 30.45 5.38 30.22
CA ARG A 663 30.35 4.05 29.62
C ARG A 663 30.19 3.05 30.75
N ILE A 664 29.00 2.48 30.95
CA ILE A 664 28.74 1.35 31.86
C ILE A 664 27.57 0.58 31.22
N GLY A 665 27.59 -0.73 30.94
CA GLY A 665 28.01 -1.85 31.79
C GLY A 665 26.74 -2.46 32.38
N ARG A 666 26.40 -3.70 32.00
CA ARG A 666 25.24 -4.46 32.52
C ARG A 666 25.26 -4.49 34.06
N ALA A 667 24.19 -4.04 34.71
CA ALA A 667 23.75 -4.55 36.01
C ALA A 667 22.29 -4.13 36.28
N CYS A 668 21.60 -5.01 36.99
CA CYS A 668 20.19 -4.96 37.36
C CYS A 668 19.93 -4.05 38.58
N SER A 669 18.71 -3.50 38.64
CA SER A 669 17.89 -3.16 39.84
C SER A 669 17.47 -1.69 40.05
N ARG A 670 16.13 -1.57 40.21
CA ARG A 670 15.26 -0.70 41.04
C ARG A 670 15.16 0.83 40.81
N ASP A 671 13.91 1.18 40.47
CA ASP A 671 13.06 2.31 40.86
C ASP A 671 13.60 3.74 40.85
N GLU A 672 13.03 4.56 39.94
CA GLU A 672 12.47 5.89 40.26
C GLU A 672 11.56 6.41 39.11
N GLY A 673 10.24 6.40 39.34
CA GLY A 673 9.38 7.58 39.16
C GLY A 673 9.05 8.15 37.77
N THR A 674 8.59 7.34 36.80
CA THR A 674 7.72 7.83 35.71
C THR A 674 6.45 6.97 35.69
N PHE A 675 5.27 7.61 35.75
CA PHE A 675 3.98 6.94 35.61
C PHE A 675 3.83 6.39 34.18
N GLN A 676 4.43 5.24 33.91
CA GLN A 676 4.00 4.32 32.87
C GLN A 676 3.04 3.35 33.55
N LEU A 677 1.74 3.55 33.32
CA LEU A 677 0.75 2.52 33.63
C LEU A 677 1.11 1.26 32.81
N PRO A 678 1.12 0.06 33.42
CA PRO A 678 1.25 -1.18 32.68
C PRO A 678 0.10 -1.27 31.67
N LEU A 679 0.43 -1.40 30.39
CA LEU A 679 -0.51 -1.68 29.31
C LEU A 679 -1.01 -3.12 29.44
N ASP A 680 -1.95 -3.33 30.37
CA ASP A 680 -2.74 -4.55 30.44
C ASP A 680 -3.99 -4.39 29.55
N ASP A 681 -4.44 -5.48 28.92
CA ASP A 681 -5.47 -5.55 27.85
C ASP A 681 -6.87 -5.04 28.26
N THR A 682 -7.02 -4.49 29.46
CA THR A 682 -8.29 -4.00 30.00
C THR A 682 -8.36 -2.48 30.20
N TRP A 683 -7.33 -1.71 29.82
CA TRP A 683 -7.32 -0.27 30.11
C TRP A 683 -8.40 0.52 29.35
N TYR A 684 -8.90 0.07 28.19
CA TYR A 684 -10.02 0.74 27.53
C TYR A 684 -11.30 0.70 28.39
N TRP A 685 -11.48 -0.32 29.25
CA TRP A 685 -12.55 -0.34 30.25
C TRP A 685 -12.47 0.81 31.24
N SER A 686 -11.29 1.38 31.47
CA SER A 686 -11.12 2.59 32.30
C SER A 686 -11.54 3.88 31.59
N LEU A 687 -11.73 3.85 30.26
CA LEU A 687 -12.38 4.93 29.51
C LEU A 687 -13.91 4.73 29.46
N LEU A 688 -14.39 3.49 29.64
CA LEU A 688 -15.81 3.08 29.67
C LEU A 688 -16.52 3.38 31.00
N HIS A 689 -15.77 3.59 32.06
CA HIS A 689 -16.20 3.99 33.39
C HIS A 689 -15.72 5.40 33.71
#